data_AF-A0A136KEG9-F1
#
_entry.id   AF-A0A136KEG9-F1
#
_cell.length_a   1.000
_cell.length_b   1.000
_cell.length_c   1.000
_cell.angle_alpha   90.00
_cell.angle_beta   90.00
_cell.angle_gamma   90.00
#
_symmetry.space_group_name_H-M   'P 1'
#
loop_
_entity.id
_entity.type
_entity.pdbx_description
1 polymer ?
#
loop_
_entity_poly.entity_id
_entity_poly.type
_entity_poly.pdbx_seq_one_letter_code
_entity_poly.pdbx_strand_id
1 'polypeptide(L)'
;MKRSKLIASTLLMGSFLAAATLVAVLLSSTSTNFENNFASASQTNFTIQRNNSYLANPGIGWQYMGSSDKTILPETVAYPDRHLISWRIINPQEGVYDFSTIDSFLSQAIANNKQLSFRVYTMRGEGYGGHQMPTWVVNKGIPLVGSGSEAGQPDYSNCNYQFYWAQMVEALRQKYDGNPNIAYIDISGYGNFNEWSYHDGITEFEPNPFSPQTPDGYARNRLVDMFVGGSSNNHLCRQNNGTTTRVSYNYQGFQSTQLIMPWAGIRHSVKYAFEKSATVGFRHDCLGRSSLSDFSQPEITEAFGSRWTTAPIVYELCAINWNNSTFQKNVSDVMSFSHASLIHDNPNGTAQPKETISNLMKPAGYRYTLASGSYPSQADAGSTITINTSWQNIGLAPNYPRMGQNFRAYIGLKNLAGSVILQSAFNSQVSTWMPADTYGQNPPVNNANQSITIPADFNSGIYKLVVFIKDERTGRNIQLDLTNGDSNNYYEVGQITVNSTTPTPSPTLTPTATVTTSPSPTIVTPSPTQNPRPSQNPALTSPTPTFSIIETIQPTIINSIQVTQAQEPNKPSTTVIIQEAAQEQELPSLVVDTPTGNVDEDPVDANVIDIQKTVIDNPYLPLTGLILVGVLMIIGGFLLKRT
;
A
#
# COMPACT_ATOMS: atom_id res chain seq x y z
N MET A 1 28.96 43.85 23.96
CA MET A 1 30.19 44.67 23.77
C MET A 1 30.36 45.00 22.27
N LYS A 2 31.45 45.66 21.88
CA LYS A 2 31.69 46.22 20.53
C LYS A 2 31.71 45.16 19.41
N ARG A 3 31.15 45.53 18.23
CA ARG A 3 31.70 45.53 16.83
C ARG A 3 32.55 44.31 16.37
N SER A 4 32.63 43.90 15.10
CA SER A 4 32.47 44.56 13.78
C SER A 4 32.48 43.45 12.67
N LYS A 5 32.25 43.64 11.37
CA LYS A 5 31.80 44.75 10.49
C LYS A 5 31.31 44.09 9.18
N LEU A 6 30.32 44.66 8.50
CA LEU A 6 29.99 44.35 7.10
C LEU A 6 30.11 45.64 6.28
N ILE A 7 30.78 45.60 5.12
CA ILE A 7 30.80 46.69 4.14
C ILE A 7 30.75 46.08 2.74
N ALA A 8 29.80 46.53 1.93
CA ALA A 8 29.78 46.34 0.48
C ALA A 8 29.92 47.71 -0.19
N SER A 9 30.53 47.77 -1.37
CA SER A 9 30.49 48.95 -2.25
C SER A 9 30.68 48.54 -3.71
N THR A 10 29.75 48.99 -4.54
CA THR A 10 29.69 48.79 -5.99
C THR A 10 30.33 49.99 -6.69
N LEU A 11 31.03 49.80 -7.83
CA LEU A 11 30.65 50.46 -9.11
C LEU A 11 31.41 49.90 -10.33
N LEU A 12 31.21 50.56 -11.48
CA LEU A 12 31.32 50.07 -12.85
C LEU A 12 32.54 50.62 -13.63
N MET A 13 32.72 50.06 -14.84
CA MET A 13 33.37 50.63 -16.05
C MET A 13 34.91 50.71 -16.10
N GLY A 14 35.48 50.20 -17.20
CA GLY A 14 36.94 50.22 -17.44
C GLY A 14 37.41 49.32 -18.60
N SER A 15 36.96 49.61 -19.82
CA SER A 15 37.39 49.09 -21.14
C SER A 15 38.71 48.30 -21.25
N PHE A 16 38.67 47.15 -21.92
CA PHE A 16 39.70 46.76 -22.91
C PHE A 16 39.10 45.91 -24.03
N LEU A 17 39.44 46.23 -25.29
CA LEU A 17 38.94 45.59 -26.51
C LEU A 17 40.04 45.62 -27.58
N ALA A 18 40.54 44.46 -28.01
CA ALA A 18 41.41 44.33 -29.19
C ALA A 18 41.46 42.88 -29.71
N ALA A 19 41.63 42.77 -31.04
CA ALA A 19 42.17 41.61 -31.77
C ALA A 19 41.52 40.21 -31.58
N ALA A 20 40.45 39.93 -32.36
CA ALA A 20 40.35 38.72 -33.19
C ALA A 20 39.09 38.74 -34.10
N THR A 21 39.16 39.40 -35.27
CA THR A 21 38.12 39.32 -36.31
C THR A 21 38.73 39.41 -37.71
N LEU A 22 38.03 38.82 -38.70
CA LEU A 22 38.28 38.89 -40.15
C LEU A 22 39.64 38.34 -40.65
N VAL A 23 39.65 37.06 -41.01
CA VAL A 23 40.05 36.68 -42.37
C VAL A 23 38.79 36.13 -43.05
N ALA A 24 38.37 36.74 -44.16
CA ALA A 24 37.07 36.47 -44.78
C ALA A 24 37.21 35.71 -46.11
N VAL A 25 36.34 34.72 -46.29
CA VAL A 25 35.54 34.46 -47.49
C VAL A 25 36.10 35.05 -48.80
N LEU A 26 36.84 34.24 -49.58
CA LEU A 26 36.67 34.05 -51.04
C LEU A 26 37.82 33.20 -51.65
N LEU A 27 37.61 31.89 -51.72
CA LEU A 27 38.14 31.03 -52.78
C LEU A 27 37.24 29.79 -52.87
N SER A 28 36.93 29.35 -54.09
CA SER A 28 35.80 28.46 -54.36
C SER A 28 36.21 27.10 -54.92
N SER A 29 35.24 26.18 -54.90
CA SER A 29 35.16 24.94 -55.70
C SER A 29 35.98 23.71 -55.25
N THR A 30 35.41 22.54 -55.58
CA THR A 30 35.99 21.19 -55.51
C THR A 30 36.39 20.62 -54.13
N SER A 31 35.41 20.42 -53.26
CA SER A 31 35.36 19.19 -52.45
C SER A 31 34.07 18.43 -52.76
N THR A 32 34.19 17.24 -53.35
CA THR A 32 33.05 16.33 -53.58
C THR A 32 32.69 15.65 -52.28
N ASN A 33 31.80 16.26 -51.50
CA ASN A 33 31.20 15.60 -50.35
C ASN A 33 30.40 14.40 -50.86
N PHE A 34 30.83 13.19 -50.49
CA PHE A 34 30.00 12.01 -50.61
C PHE A 34 28.83 12.16 -49.63
N GLU A 35 27.68 12.61 -50.14
CA GLU A 35 26.42 12.46 -49.42
C GLU A 35 26.08 10.97 -49.36
N ASN A 36 26.50 10.33 -48.27
CA ASN A 36 25.97 9.04 -47.85
C ASN A 36 24.48 9.24 -47.52
N ASN A 37 23.64 9.16 -48.57
CA ASN A 37 22.19 9.21 -48.50
C ASN A 37 21.64 7.92 -47.87
N PHE A 38 21.98 7.70 -46.60
CA PHE A 38 21.14 6.96 -45.67
C PHE A 38 19.84 7.76 -45.53
N ALA A 39 18.87 7.44 -46.38
CA ALA A 39 17.52 7.98 -46.28
C ALA A 39 16.94 7.55 -44.93
N SER A 40 17.00 8.45 -43.94
CA SER A 40 16.41 8.25 -42.63
C SER A 40 14.94 7.87 -42.79
N ALA A 41 14.60 6.62 -42.45
CA ALA A 41 13.24 6.10 -42.61
C ALA A 41 12.23 7.04 -41.96
N SER A 42 11.22 7.45 -42.73
CA SER A 42 10.31 8.53 -42.35
C SER A 42 9.61 8.21 -41.04
N GLN A 43 9.94 8.95 -39.98
CA GLN A 43 9.32 8.74 -38.67
C GLN A 43 7.92 9.31 -38.65
N THR A 44 6.97 8.44 -38.32
CA THR A 44 5.58 8.81 -38.04
C THR A 44 5.44 9.06 -36.55
N ASN A 45 5.04 10.28 -36.20
CA ASN A 45 4.71 10.66 -34.82
C ASN A 45 3.27 10.25 -34.49
N PHE A 46 2.99 9.94 -33.23
CA PHE A 46 1.66 9.63 -32.75
C PHE A 46 1.39 10.21 -31.36
N THR A 47 0.10 10.45 -31.09
CA THR A 47 -0.48 10.69 -29.77
C THR A 47 -1.79 9.90 -29.69
N ILE A 48 -2.22 9.54 -28.48
CA ILE A 48 -3.48 8.81 -28.25
C ILE A 48 -4.31 9.59 -27.22
N GLN A 49 -5.63 9.57 -27.37
CA GLN A 49 -6.54 10.26 -26.46
C GLN A 49 -6.64 9.52 -25.12
N ARG A 50 -6.72 10.29 -24.03
CA ARG A 50 -6.77 9.74 -22.67
C ARG A 50 -8.13 9.15 -22.31
N ASN A 51 -8.13 7.99 -21.67
CA ASN A 51 -9.35 7.30 -21.25
C ASN A 51 -9.78 7.74 -19.84
N ASN A 52 -10.45 8.88 -19.71
CA ASN A 52 -10.86 9.49 -18.43
C ASN A 52 -11.91 8.69 -17.60
N SER A 53 -12.03 7.36 -17.78
CA SER A 53 -12.81 6.44 -16.93
C SER A 53 -12.00 5.94 -15.72
N TYR A 54 -12.67 5.31 -14.76
CA TYR A 54 -11.98 4.49 -13.75
C TYR A 54 -11.33 3.27 -14.41
N LEU A 55 -10.14 2.86 -13.94
CA LEU A 55 -9.39 1.70 -14.45
C LEU A 55 -9.25 0.65 -13.34
N ALA A 56 -9.59 -0.60 -13.65
CA ALA A 56 -9.59 -1.71 -12.70
C ALA A 56 -8.30 -2.54 -12.84
N ASN A 57 -7.17 -1.96 -12.43
CA ASN A 57 -5.87 -2.62 -12.49
C ASN A 57 -5.50 -3.32 -11.16
N PRO A 58 -4.62 -4.35 -11.17
CA PRO A 58 -4.27 -5.12 -9.98
C PRO A 58 -3.73 -4.26 -8.83
N GLY A 59 -4.31 -4.41 -7.64
CA GLY A 59 -3.74 -3.85 -6.42
C GLY A 59 -4.07 -2.37 -6.14
N ILE A 60 -5.00 -1.76 -6.88
CA ILE A 60 -5.35 -0.33 -6.74
C ILE A 60 -6.87 -0.06 -6.83
N GLY A 61 -7.28 1.13 -6.36
CA GLY A 61 -8.65 1.63 -6.54
C GLY A 61 -9.60 1.24 -5.40
N TRP A 62 -10.77 0.75 -5.76
CA TRP A 62 -11.88 0.45 -4.84
C TRP A 62 -11.79 -0.99 -4.27
N GLN A 63 -12.15 -1.14 -3.00
CA GLN A 63 -12.18 -2.40 -2.27
C GLN A 63 -13.50 -2.51 -1.50
N TYR A 64 -14.18 -3.66 -1.57
CA TYR A 64 -15.53 -3.85 -1.03
C TYR A 64 -15.53 -4.26 0.45
N MET A 65 -16.56 -3.82 1.17
CA MET A 65 -17.05 -4.47 2.38
C MET A 65 -18.16 -5.49 2.01
N GLY A 66 -18.54 -6.37 2.93
CA GLY A 66 -19.59 -7.37 2.69
C GLY A 66 -20.94 -6.79 2.22
N SER A 67 -21.27 -5.58 2.67
CA SER A 67 -22.48 -4.81 2.36
C SER A 67 -22.39 -3.87 1.15
N SER A 68 -21.24 -3.83 0.45
CA SER A 68 -21.04 -2.93 -0.71
C SER A 68 -21.93 -3.25 -1.91
N ASP A 69 -22.47 -2.21 -2.55
CA ASP A 69 -23.04 -2.32 -3.90
C ASP A 69 -21.89 -2.48 -4.92
N LYS A 70 -21.75 -3.71 -5.40
CA LYS A 70 -20.70 -4.15 -6.33
C LYS A 70 -20.91 -3.63 -7.76
N THR A 71 -21.98 -2.87 -8.01
CA THR A 71 -22.22 -2.17 -9.28
C THR A 71 -21.58 -0.79 -9.33
N ILE A 72 -21.16 -0.20 -8.21
CA ILE A 72 -20.53 1.14 -8.13
C ILE A 72 -19.23 1.18 -8.92
N LEU A 73 -18.20 0.48 -8.45
CA LEU A 73 -16.87 0.41 -9.05
C LEU A 73 -16.28 -1.00 -8.91
N PRO A 74 -15.64 -1.57 -9.94
CA PRO A 74 -15.01 -2.87 -9.85
C PRO A 74 -13.76 -2.87 -8.96
N GLU A 75 -13.75 -3.82 -8.02
CA GLU A 75 -12.64 -4.16 -7.11
C GLU A 75 -11.60 -5.08 -7.76
N THR A 76 -10.31 -4.86 -7.47
CA THR A 76 -9.21 -5.77 -7.86
C THR A 76 -8.47 -6.43 -6.69
N VAL A 77 -8.74 -6.02 -5.45
CA VAL A 77 -8.23 -6.67 -4.23
C VAL A 77 -9.39 -6.97 -3.29
N ALA A 78 -9.69 -8.24 -3.06
CA ALA A 78 -10.75 -8.65 -2.14
C ALA A 78 -10.31 -8.46 -0.68
N TYR A 79 -11.17 -7.86 0.14
CA TYR A 79 -11.08 -7.88 1.60
C TYR A 79 -12.23 -8.74 2.15
N PRO A 80 -11.97 -9.96 2.65
CA PRO A 80 -13.03 -10.83 3.16
C PRO A 80 -13.54 -10.35 4.53
N ASP A 81 -14.68 -10.91 4.97
CA ASP A 81 -15.21 -10.56 6.29
C ASP A 81 -14.23 -10.97 7.41
N ARG A 82 -13.92 -9.97 8.24
CA ARG A 82 -12.86 -9.98 9.24
C ARG A 82 -13.11 -10.99 10.35
N HIS A 83 -14.37 -11.28 10.68
CA HIS A 83 -14.69 -12.21 11.77
C HIS A 83 -14.29 -13.66 11.46
N LEU A 84 -14.14 -14.01 10.18
CA LEU A 84 -13.73 -15.34 9.71
C LEU A 84 -12.20 -15.53 9.70
N ILE A 85 -11.42 -14.45 9.86
CA ILE A 85 -9.96 -14.49 9.92
C ILE A 85 -9.50 -14.00 11.30
N SER A 86 -9.73 -14.84 12.32
CA SER A 86 -9.41 -14.55 13.71
C SER A 86 -8.50 -15.62 14.31
N TRP A 87 -7.70 -15.25 15.32
CA TRP A 87 -6.73 -16.14 15.96
C TRP A 87 -7.41 -17.40 16.50
N ARG A 88 -8.59 -17.25 17.13
CA ARG A 88 -9.47 -18.33 17.61
C ARG A 88 -9.82 -19.35 16.53
N ILE A 89 -10.02 -18.91 15.29
CA ILE A 89 -10.35 -19.77 14.15
C ILE A 89 -9.08 -20.43 13.60
N ILE A 90 -8.06 -19.63 13.26
CA ILE A 90 -6.91 -20.12 12.48
C ILE A 90 -5.84 -20.84 13.30
N ASN A 91 -5.99 -20.90 14.62
CA ASN A 91 -5.07 -21.57 15.54
C ASN A 91 -5.84 -22.33 16.64
N PRO A 92 -6.66 -23.34 16.27
CA PRO A 92 -7.65 -23.94 17.18
C PRO A 92 -7.06 -24.75 18.33
N GLN A 93 -5.80 -25.21 18.22
CA GLN A 93 -5.05 -25.89 19.27
C GLN A 93 -3.58 -25.42 19.27
N GLU A 94 -2.87 -25.62 20.38
CA GLU A 94 -1.47 -25.23 20.52
C GLU A 94 -0.59 -25.94 19.47
N GLY A 95 0.15 -25.16 18.67
CA GLY A 95 0.95 -25.68 17.55
C GLY A 95 0.16 -26.16 16.32
N VAL A 96 -1.18 -26.12 16.33
CA VAL A 96 -2.05 -26.50 15.20
C VAL A 96 -2.65 -25.26 14.57
N TYR A 97 -2.45 -25.11 13.25
CA TYR A 97 -2.92 -23.97 12.48
C TYR A 97 -3.85 -24.43 11.36
N ASP A 98 -5.04 -23.84 11.29
CA ASP A 98 -6.00 -24.05 10.21
C ASP A 98 -6.13 -22.78 9.38
N PHE A 99 -5.53 -22.79 8.19
CA PHE A 99 -5.57 -21.67 7.26
C PHE A 99 -6.57 -21.88 6.11
N SER A 100 -7.42 -22.91 6.17
CA SER A 100 -8.36 -23.28 5.10
C SER A 100 -9.31 -22.14 4.70
N THR A 101 -9.75 -21.33 5.66
CA THR A 101 -10.56 -20.14 5.42
C THR A 101 -9.83 -19.09 4.58
N ILE A 102 -8.55 -18.81 4.89
CA ILE A 102 -7.73 -17.85 4.13
C ILE A 102 -7.39 -18.41 2.75
N ASP A 103 -7.05 -19.70 2.64
CA ASP A 103 -6.80 -20.39 1.37
C ASP A 103 -8.05 -20.40 0.46
N SER A 104 -9.24 -20.53 1.05
CA SER A 104 -10.52 -20.43 0.33
C SER A 104 -10.73 -19.02 -0.22
N PHE A 105 -10.56 -17.97 0.59
CA PHE A 105 -10.68 -16.59 0.11
C PHE A 105 -9.61 -16.24 -0.93
N LEU A 106 -8.38 -16.74 -0.78
CA LEU A 106 -7.31 -16.55 -1.76
C LEU A 106 -7.65 -17.22 -3.09
N SER A 107 -8.17 -18.45 -3.06
CA SER A 107 -8.61 -19.19 -4.24
C SER A 107 -9.77 -18.49 -4.95
N GLN A 108 -10.75 -17.99 -4.18
CA GLN A 108 -11.87 -17.19 -4.71
C GLN A 108 -11.39 -15.88 -5.34
N ALA A 109 -10.44 -15.17 -4.71
CA ALA A 109 -9.86 -13.95 -5.26
C ALA A 109 -9.16 -14.23 -6.61
N ILE A 110 -8.29 -15.24 -6.66
CA ILE A 110 -7.57 -15.65 -7.88
C ILE A 110 -8.54 -16.05 -9.00
N ALA A 111 -9.58 -16.84 -8.70
CA ALA A 111 -10.61 -17.24 -9.66
C ALA A 111 -11.42 -16.03 -10.21
N ASN A 112 -11.59 -14.98 -9.40
CA ASN A 112 -12.20 -13.72 -9.80
C ASN A 112 -11.19 -12.69 -10.36
N ASN A 113 -9.94 -13.11 -10.62
CA ASN A 113 -8.85 -12.29 -11.17
C ASN A 113 -8.32 -11.18 -10.24
N LYS A 114 -8.67 -11.27 -8.95
CA LYS A 114 -8.27 -10.36 -7.89
C LYS A 114 -7.03 -10.86 -7.15
N GLN A 115 -6.53 -10.02 -6.25
CA GLN A 115 -5.65 -10.42 -5.16
C GLN A 115 -6.42 -10.46 -3.84
N LEU A 116 -5.87 -11.08 -2.81
CA LEU A 116 -6.42 -11.06 -1.45
C LEU A 116 -5.68 -10.04 -0.58
N SER A 117 -6.38 -9.37 0.33
CA SER A 117 -5.76 -8.69 1.47
C SER A 117 -6.57 -8.96 2.73
N PHE A 118 -5.92 -9.07 3.89
CA PHE A 118 -6.60 -9.41 5.14
C PHE A 118 -5.86 -8.92 6.39
N ARG A 119 -6.56 -8.97 7.54
CA ARG A 119 -6.04 -8.79 8.90
C ARG A 119 -6.41 -10.02 9.72
N VAL A 120 -5.51 -10.49 10.59
CA VAL A 120 -5.85 -11.53 11.58
C VAL A 120 -6.30 -10.86 12.88
N TYR A 121 -7.49 -11.22 13.35
CA TYR A 121 -8.07 -10.60 14.55
C TYR A 121 -7.67 -11.31 15.85
N THR A 122 -7.19 -10.54 16.83
CA THR A 122 -7.10 -10.90 18.26
C THR A 122 -8.13 -10.18 19.12
N MET A 123 -8.74 -9.09 18.66
CA MET A 123 -9.80 -8.35 19.38
C MET A 123 -10.79 -7.69 18.41
N ARG A 124 -12.10 -7.83 18.67
CA ARG A 124 -13.17 -7.15 17.90
C ARG A 124 -13.77 -5.93 18.59
N GLY A 125 -13.45 -5.68 19.87
CA GLY A 125 -14.26 -4.80 20.73
C GLY A 125 -15.41 -5.59 21.34
N GLU A 126 -15.79 -5.26 22.59
CA GLU A 126 -16.62 -6.18 23.41
C GLU A 126 -18.00 -6.44 22.79
N GLY A 127 -18.72 -5.37 22.43
CA GLY A 127 -20.03 -5.45 21.75
C GLY A 127 -20.02 -6.09 20.36
N TYR A 128 -18.85 -6.41 19.81
CA TYR A 128 -18.66 -7.08 18.52
C TYR A 128 -18.07 -8.50 18.66
N GLY A 129 -18.13 -9.07 19.87
CA GLY A 129 -17.70 -10.45 20.17
C GLY A 129 -16.34 -10.57 20.88
N GLY A 130 -15.82 -9.46 21.43
CA GLY A 130 -14.71 -9.46 22.39
C GLY A 130 -13.38 -10.01 21.85
N HIS A 131 -12.58 -10.56 22.76
CA HIS A 131 -11.26 -11.14 22.43
C HIS A 131 -11.39 -12.33 21.48
N GLN A 132 -10.58 -12.35 20.44
CA GLN A 132 -10.49 -13.43 19.46
C GLN A 132 -9.33 -14.38 19.76
N MET A 133 -8.87 -14.47 21.01
CA MET A 133 -7.94 -15.52 21.43
C MET A 133 -8.60 -16.92 21.34
N PRO A 134 -7.85 -17.97 20.95
CA PRO A 134 -8.27 -19.37 21.09
C PRO A 134 -8.54 -19.76 22.54
N THR A 135 -9.44 -20.72 22.78
CA THR A 135 -9.73 -21.24 24.14
C THR A 135 -8.48 -21.81 24.81
N TRP A 136 -7.59 -22.46 24.08
CA TRP A 136 -6.33 -22.98 24.64
C TRP A 136 -5.38 -21.86 25.08
N VAL A 137 -5.43 -20.68 24.44
CA VAL A 137 -4.67 -19.48 24.81
C VAL A 137 -5.28 -18.82 26.05
N VAL A 138 -6.61 -18.71 26.12
CA VAL A 138 -7.34 -18.24 27.32
C VAL A 138 -7.00 -19.11 28.52
N ASN A 139 -6.96 -20.43 28.34
CA ASN A 139 -6.58 -21.41 29.38
C ASN A 139 -5.11 -21.28 29.85
N LYS A 140 -4.27 -20.48 29.19
CA LYS A 140 -2.94 -20.10 29.71
C LYS A 140 -3.01 -19.01 30.79
N GLY A 141 -4.20 -18.51 31.13
CA GLY A 141 -4.39 -17.51 32.20
C GLY A 141 -3.95 -16.09 31.83
N ILE A 142 -4.06 -15.72 30.55
CA ILE A 142 -3.81 -14.35 30.08
C ILE A 142 -4.91 -13.42 30.64
N PRO A 143 -4.56 -12.33 31.36
CA PRO A 143 -5.56 -11.39 31.87
C PRO A 143 -6.37 -10.73 30.75
N LEU A 144 -7.65 -10.47 31.03
CA LEU A 144 -8.48 -9.53 30.28
C LEU A 144 -8.55 -8.21 31.04
N VAL A 145 -8.53 -7.10 30.31
CA VAL A 145 -8.42 -5.72 30.83
C VAL A 145 -9.44 -4.79 30.17
N GLY A 146 -9.52 -3.56 30.69
CA GLY A 146 -10.42 -2.51 30.23
C GLY A 146 -11.80 -2.51 30.89
N SER A 147 -12.64 -1.57 30.50
CA SER A 147 -13.98 -1.36 31.06
C SER A 147 -14.93 -0.71 30.05
N GLY A 148 -16.24 -0.82 30.27
CA GLY A 148 -17.25 -0.29 29.34
C GLY A 148 -17.17 -0.97 27.96
N SER A 149 -17.14 -0.18 26.89
CA SER A 149 -16.92 -0.67 25.52
C SER A 149 -15.54 -1.33 25.32
N GLU A 150 -14.59 -1.03 26.21
CA GLU A 150 -13.18 -1.44 26.12
C GLU A 150 -12.84 -2.64 27.00
N ALA A 151 -13.84 -3.23 27.66
CA ALA A 151 -13.72 -4.46 28.43
C ALA A 151 -13.31 -5.66 27.54
N GLY A 152 -12.89 -6.74 28.19
CA GLY A 152 -12.60 -8.01 27.51
C GLY A 152 -11.37 -8.00 26.60
N GLN A 153 -10.58 -6.91 26.56
CA GLN A 153 -9.34 -6.86 25.77
C GLN A 153 -8.26 -7.75 26.40
N PRO A 154 -7.44 -8.47 25.63
CA PRO A 154 -6.24 -9.11 26.17
C PRO A 154 -5.28 -8.09 26.78
N ASP A 155 -4.62 -8.41 27.89
CA ASP A 155 -3.42 -7.67 28.29
C ASP A 155 -2.31 -7.88 27.24
N TYR A 156 -2.20 -6.93 26.30
CA TYR A 156 -1.19 -6.95 25.24
C TYR A 156 0.25 -6.95 25.80
N SER A 157 0.44 -6.47 27.04
CA SER A 157 1.73 -6.48 27.73
C SER A 157 2.10 -7.82 28.38
N ASN A 158 1.18 -8.79 28.38
CA ASN A 158 1.38 -10.11 28.95
C ASN A 158 2.40 -10.95 28.13
N CYS A 159 3.35 -11.58 28.82
CA CYS A 159 4.40 -12.39 28.21
C CYS A 159 3.85 -13.59 27.42
N ASN A 160 2.80 -14.26 27.92
CA ASN A 160 2.17 -15.40 27.25
C ASN A 160 1.41 -14.95 26.00
N TYR A 161 0.63 -13.86 26.09
CA TYR A 161 -0.07 -13.28 24.92
C TYR A 161 0.90 -13.05 23.77
N GLN A 162 1.99 -12.33 24.03
CA GLN A 162 3.01 -12.02 23.02
C GLN A 162 3.75 -13.28 22.52
N PHE A 163 3.98 -14.28 23.38
CA PHE A 163 4.67 -15.51 22.99
C PHE A 163 3.83 -16.40 22.07
N TYR A 164 2.55 -16.63 22.42
CA TYR A 164 1.67 -17.45 21.58
C TYR A 164 1.22 -16.71 20.32
N TRP A 165 1.02 -15.39 20.36
CA TRP A 165 0.74 -14.59 19.16
C TRP A 165 1.91 -14.64 18.18
N ALA A 166 3.15 -14.53 18.65
CA ALA A 166 4.34 -14.65 17.81
C ALA A 166 4.45 -16.00 17.09
N GLN A 167 4.05 -17.10 17.72
CA GLN A 167 4.01 -18.42 17.07
C GLN A 167 2.99 -18.47 15.93
N MET A 168 1.82 -17.85 16.11
CA MET A 168 0.82 -17.73 15.04
C MET A 168 1.35 -16.85 13.90
N VAL A 169 1.91 -15.67 14.18
CA VAL A 169 2.45 -14.76 13.16
C VAL A 169 3.58 -15.42 12.37
N GLU A 170 4.45 -16.19 13.03
CA GLU A 170 5.49 -16.98 12.34
C GLU A 170 4.91 -18.10 11.47
N ALA A 171 3.87 -18.82 11.91
CA ALA A 171 3.18 -19.82 11.08
C ALA A 171 2.47 -19.19 9.87
N LEU A 172 1.82 -18.04 10.06
CA LEU A 172 1.21 -17.25 9.00
C LEU A 172 2.26 -16.79 7.97
N ARG A 173 3.42 -16.34 8.44
CA ARG A 173 4.57 -15.94 7.62
C ARG A 173 5.13 -17.10 6.82
N GLN A 174 5.40 -18.24 7.46
CA GLN A 174 5.92 -19.45 6.79
C GLN A 174 5.01 -19.95 5.66
N LYS A 175 3.69 -19.68 5.73
CA LYS A 175 2.73 -20.06 4.70
C LYS A 175 2.54 -19.01 3.58
N TYR A 176 2.61 -17.71 3.91
CA TYR A 176 2.13 -16.64 3.02
C TYR A 176 3.16 -15.56 2.62
N ASP A 177 4.36 -15.56 3.19
CA ASP A 177 5.40 -14.60 2.81
C ASP A 177 5.90 -14.83 1.38
N GLY A 178 5.86 -13.77 0.55
CA GLY A 178 6.22 -13.82 -0.86
C GLY A 178 5.15 -14.35 -1.81
N ASN A 179 3.93 -14.63 -1.35
CA ASN A 179 2.83 -15.04 -2.24
C ASN A 179 2.28 -13.83 -3.02
N PRO A 180 2.49 -13.73 -4.36
CA PRO A 180 2.17 -12.53 -5.12
C PRO A 180 0.66 -12.34 -5.34
N ASN A 181 -0.18 -13.31 -4.97
CA ASN A 181 -1.64 -13.16 -4.99
C ASN A 181 -2.21 -12.57 -3.70
N ILE A 182 -1.37 -12.32 -2.69
CA ILE A 182 -1.69 -11.48 -1.54
C ILE A 182 -1.19 -10.06 -1.84
N ALA A 183 -2.11 -9.10 -1.88
CA ALA A 183 -1.79 -7.69 -2.11
C ALA A 183 -1.18 -7.05 -0.86
N TYR A 184 -1.66 -7.38 0.34
CA TYR A 184 -1.04 -7.00 1.61
C TYR A 184 -1.64 -7.77 2.80
N ILE A 185 -0.93 -7.74 3.94
CA ILE A 185 -1.43 -8.18 5.26
C ILE A 185 -1.34 -7.02 6.25
N ASP A 186 -2.40 -6.79 7.02
CA ASP A 186 -2.42 -5.77 8.09
C ASP A 186 -1.67 -6.28 9.35
N ILE A 187 -0.68 -5.51 9.82
CA ILE A 187 0.04 -5.72 11.07
C ILE A 187 -0.95 -5.59 12.23
N SER A 188 -1.11 -6.67 13.00
CA SER A 188 -2.23 -6.86 13.93
C SER A 188 -1.77 -7.39 15.29
N GLY A 189 -2.69 -7.42 16.26
CA GLY A 189 -2.41 -7.91 17.63
C GLY A 189 -2.49 -6.85 18.72
N TYR A 190 -2.89 -5.61 18.44
CA TYR A 190 -3.12 -4.55 19.45
C TYR A 190 -4.42 -3.76 19.21
N GLY A 191 -5.16 -3.49 20.29
CA GLY A 191 -6.36 -2.63 20.33
C GLY A 191 -7.60 -3.23 19.66
N ASN A 192 -8.75 -2.56 19.86
CA ASN A 192 -10.01 -2.90 19.20
C ASN A 192 -9.87 -2.93 17.68
N PHE A 193 -10.57 -3.90 17.07
CA PHE A 193 -10.51 -4.26 15.66
C PHE A 193 -9.09 -4.53 15.11
N ASN A 194 -8.10 -4.63 16.00
CA ASN A 194 -6.67 -4.58 15.71
C ASN A 194 -6.23 -3.37 14.87
N GLU A 195 -6.88 -2.23 15.08
CA GLU A 195 -6.59 -0.96 14.38
C GLU A 195 -5.56 -0.08 15.11
N TRP A 196 -4.91 -0.61 16.15
CA TRP A 196 -3.98 0.12 17.01
C TRP A 196 -4.64 1.35 17.67
N SER A 197 -5.87 1.15 18.13
CA SER A 197 -6.64 2.10 18.94
C SER A 197 -6.05 2.23 20.34
N TYR A 198 -6.02 3.46 20.87
CA TYR A 198 -5.65 3.74 22.26
C TYR A 198 -6.88 3.73 23.16
N HIS A 199 -6.68 3.35 24.42
CA HIS A 199 -7.73 3.26 25.44
C HIS A 199 -7.21 3.75 26.79
N ASP A 200 -7.97 4.61 27.45
CA ASP A 200 -7.59 5.20 28.74
C ASP A 200 -7.48 4.10 29.82
N GLY A 201 -6.41 4.15 30.61
CA GLY A 201 -6.10 3.13 31.62
C GLY A 201 -5.57 1.80 31.07
N ILE A 202 -5.46 1.63 29.74
CA ILE A 202 -4.85 0.44 29.11
C ILE A 202 -3.57 0.82 28.34
N THR A 203 -3.62 1.86 27.51
CA THR A 203 -2.48 2.25 26.64
C THR A 203 -1.54 3.19 27.39
N GLU A 204 -0.26 2.82 27.48
CA GLU A 204 0.76 3.60 28.19
C GLU A 204 1.56 4.42 27.16
N PHE A 205 1.31 5.73 27.09
CA PHE A 205 1.96 6.60 26.10
C PHE A 205 3.42 6.92 26.47
N GLU A 206 4.31 6.88 25.48
CA GLU A 206 5.77 6.91 25.63
C GLU A 206 6.39 7.99 24.74
N PRO A 207 7.25 8.90 25.23
CA PRO A 207 7.79 10.00 24.43
C PRO A 207 8.77 9.56 23.34
N ASN A 208 9.28 8.32 23.39
CA ASN A 208 10.14 7.75 22.36
C ASN A 208 9.84 6.24 22.17
N PRO A 209 9.26 5.82 21.03
CA PRO A 209 9.03 4.39 20.77
C PRO A 209 10.31 3.57 20.69
N PHE A 210 11.48 4.15 20.43
CA PHE A 210 12.76 3.42 20.39
C PHE A 210 13.40 3.22 21.77
N SER A 211 12.77 3.71 22.84
CA SER A 211 13.25 3.54 24.22
C SER A 211 12.07 3.45 25.20
N PRO A 212 11.18 2.43 25.06
CA PRO A 212 10.05 2.26 25.96
C PRO A 212 10.51 1.96 27.38
N GLN A 213 9.72 2.40 28.36
CA GLN A 213 9.92 2.19 29.79
C GLN A 213 8.83 1.27 30.38
N THR A 214 7.62 1.33 29.81
CA THR A 214 6.41 0.62 30.22
C THR A 214 6.25 -0.73 29.51
N PRO A 215 5.68 -1.78 30.15
CA PRO A 215 5.44 -3.06 29.50
C PRO A 215 4.53 -2.96 28.25
N ASP A 216 3.60 -2.01 28.18
CA ASP A 216 2.83 -1.71 26.95
C ASP A 216 3.72 -1.12 25.83
N GLY A 217 4.58 -0.16 26.15
CA GLY A 217 5.55 0.38 25.18
C GLY A 217 6.45 -0.70 24.58
N TYR A 218 6.93 -1.63 25.42
CA TYR A 218 7.65 -2.83 24.94
C TYR A 218 6.74 -3.74 24.10
N ALA A 219 5.52 -4.01 24.55
CA ALA A 219 4.56 -4.86 23.84
C ALA A 219 4.30 -4.38 22.42
N ARG A 220 3.93 -3.11 22.26
CA ARG A 220 3.62 -2.50 20.96
C ARG A 220 4.78 -2.61 19.98
N ASN A 221 6.01 -2.41 20.44
CA ASN A 221 7.21 -2.65 19.63
C ASN A 221 7.37 -4.12 19.22
N ARG A 222 7.27 -5.05 20.17
CA ARG A 222 7.43 -6.49 19.89
C ARG A 222 6.35 -7.04 18.97
N LEU A 223 5.12 -6.54 19.09
CA LEU A 223 4.00 -6.90 18.21
C LEU A 223 4.25 -6.45 16.76
N VAL A 224 4.89 -5.28 16.56
CA VAL A 224 5.39 -4.87 15.23
C VAL A 224 6.52 -5.80 14.76
N ASP A 225 7.50 -6.11 15.61
CA ASP A 225 8.67 -6.94 15.26
C ASP A 225 8.33 -8.37 14.83
N MET A 226 7.23 -8.94 15.31
CA MET A 226 6.73 -10.24 14.82
C MET A 226 6.41 -10.21 13.32
N PHE A 227 5.91 -9.08 12.82
CA PHE A 227 5.58 -8.91 11.40
C PHE A 227 6.76 -8.35 10.60
N VAL A 228 7.43 -7.29 11.06
CA VAL A 228 8.45 -6.57 10.26
C VAL A 228 9.87 -7.13 10.43
N GLY A 229 10.09 -7.98 11.44
CA GLY A 229 11.40 -8.51 11.81
C GLY A 229 12.08 -7.67 12.89
N GLY A 230 12.79 -8.33 13.80
CA GLY A 230 13.50 -7.65 14.89
C GLY A 230 13.82 -8.53 16.08
N SER A 231 14.64 -8.02 16.99
CA SER A 231 15.11 -8.76 18.16
C SER A 231 15.32 -7.87 19.36
N SER A 232 15.25 -8.47 20.54
CA SER A 232 15.63 -7.86 21.81
C SER A 232 16.15 -8.94 22.75
N ASN A 233 17.21 -8.64 23.50
CA ASN A 233 17.70 -9.46 24.61
C ASN A 233 17.16 -9.00 25.97
N ASN A 234 16.36 -7.93 26.00
CA ASN A 234 15.98 -7.21 27.21
C ASN A 234 14.54 -6.69 27.11
N HIS A 235 13.60 -7.51 26.65
CA HIS A 235 12.20 -7.12 26.47
C HIS A 235 11.42 -7.22 27.78
N LEU A 236 10.72 -6.16 28.18
CA LEU A 236 9.91 -6.11 29.39
C LEU A 236 8.47 -6.59 29.11
N CYS A 237 7.95 -7.55 29.88
CA CYS A 237 6.55 -7.98 29.80
C CYS A 237 5.99 -8.39 31.17
N ARG A 238 4.66 -8.37 31.32
CA ARG A 238 3.95 -8.77 32.56
C ARG A 238 3.67 -10.28 32.54
N GLN A 239 3.92 -10.99 33.64
CA GLN A 239 3.41 -12.35 33.84
C GLN A 239 1.92 -12.32 34.23
N ASN A 240 1.24 -13.48 34.21
CA ASN A 240 -0.19 -13.58 34.52
C ASN A 240 -0.57 -13.08 35.93
N ASN A 241 0.38 -13.13 36.88
CA ASN A 241 0.23 -12.61 38.24
C ASN A 241 0.58 -11.11 38.37
N GLY A 242 0.71 -10.38 37.25
CA GLY A 242 1.10 -8.98 37.19
C GLY A 242 2.61 -8.71 37.40
N THR A 243 3.42 -9.72 37.75
CA THR A 243 4.86 -9.52 38.00
C THR A 243 5.61 -9.29 36.69
N THR A 244 6.38 -8.21 36.60
CA THR A 244 7.12 -7.86 35.38
C THR A 244 8.45 -8.63 35.29
N THR A 245 8.80 -9.12 34.10
CA THR A 245 10.02 -9.90 33.84
C THR A 245 10.72 -9.41 32.56
N ARG A 246 12.01 -9.74 32.41
CA ARG A 246 12.73 -9.58 31.13
C ARG A 246 12.80 -10.91 30.37
N VAL A 247 12.63 -10.85 29.05
CA VAL A 247 12.72 -11.99 28.12
C VAL A 247 13.48 -11.58 26.85
N SER A 248 13.96 -12.56 26.09
CA SER A 248 14.57 -12.35 24.77
C SER A 248 13.67 -12.84 23.63
N TYR A 249 13.77 -12.21 22.46
CA TYR A 249 13.19 -12.70 21.20
C TYR A 249 14.05 -12.33 19.99
N ASN A 250 13.84 -13.07 18.89
CA ASN A 250 14.35 -12.76 17.57
C ASN A 250 13.31 -13.26 16.54
N TYR A 251 12.86 -12.40 15.64
CA TYR A 251 11.85 -12.68 14.63
C TYR A 251 12.38 -12.37 13.24
N GLN A 252 12.14 -13.27 12.28
CA GLN A 252 12.49 -13.04 10.89
C GLN A 252 11.62 -11.93 10.28
N GLY A 253 10.30 -11.99 10.49
CA GLY A 253 9.33 -11.08 9.85
C GLY A 253 9.16 -11.33 8.35
N PHE A 254 8.06 -10.83 7.78
CA PHE A 254 7.74 -10.97 6.37
C PHE A 254 8.79 -10.24 5.51
N GLN A 255 9.53 -11.01 4.71
CA GLN A 255 10.62 -10.51 3.87
C GLN A 255 10.12 -9.97 2.53
N SER A 256 9.02 -10.50 2.00
CA SER A 256 8.57 -10.28 0.62
C SER A 256 7.14 -9.76 0.50
N THR A 257 6.19 -10.27 1.30
CA THR A 257 4.80 -9.78 1.25
C THR A 257 4.69 -8.33 1.74
N GLN A 258 3.78 -7.55 1.14
CA GLN A 258 3.49 -6.19 1.60
C GLN A 258 2.80 -6.21 2.98
N LEU A 259 3.29 -5.37 3.89
CA LEU A 259 2.67 -5.13 5.19
C LEU A 259 2.01 -3.73 5.23
N ILE A 260 0.87 -3.65 5.89
CA ILE A 260 0.14 -2.40 6.17
C ILE A 260 0.06 -2.23 7.69
N MET A 261 0.42 -1.05 8.21
CA MET A 261 0.20 -0.67 9.60
C MET A 261 -1.13 0.07 9.74
N PRO A 262 -2.15 -0.46 10.43
CA PRO A 262 -3.35 0.31 10.77
C PRO A 262 -3.03 1.43 11.76
N TRP A 263 -3.72 2.57 11.65
CA TRP A 263 -3.51 3.73 12.51
C TRP A 263 -4.82 4.33 13.04
N ALA A 264 -5.22 3.90 14.25
CA ALA A 264 -6.27 4.53 15.06
C ALA A 264 -5.71 5.32 16.27
N GLY A 265 -4.78 6.24 16.00
CA GLY A 265 -4.33 7.24 16.99
C GLY A 265 -3.00 6.97 17.70
N ILE A 266 -2.55 5.71 17.88
CA ILE A 266 -1.24 5.44 18.52
C ILE A 266 -0.08 5.75 17.55
N ARG A 267 0.30 7.03 17.47
CA ARG A 267 1.41 7.53 16.62
C ARG A 267 2.73 6.79 16.85
N HIS A 268 3.01 6.39 18.09
CA HIS A 268 4.29 5.77 18.48
C HIS A 268 4.53 4.41 17.82
N SER A 269 3.52 3.53 17.77
CA SER A 269 3.65 2.22 17.12
C SER A 269 3.83 2.34 15.61
N VAL A 270 3.17 3.32 14.99
CA VAL A 270 3.29 3.57 13.55
C VAL A 270 4.68 4.11 13.22
N LYS A 271 5.18 5.10 13.97
CA LYS A 271 6.57 5.58 13.80
C LYS A 271 7.59 4.46 14.04
N TYR A 272 7.35 3.55 14.99
CA TYR A 272 8.21 2.39 15.21
C TYR A 272 8.27 1.46 13.99
N ALA A 273 7.12 1.04 13.45
CA ALA A 273 7.04 0.20 12.25
C ALA A 273 7.70 0.86 11.02
N PHE A 274 7.53 2.17 10.90
CA PHE A 274 8.03 2.98 9.79
C PHE A 274 9.55 3.16 9.76
N GLU A 275 10.18 3.33 10.93
CA GLU A 275 11.64 3.40 11.06
C GLU A 275 12.27 2.00 11.01
N LYS A 276 11.54 0.96 11.46
CA LYS A 276 11.97 -0.45 11.33
C LYS A 276 12.00 -0.93 9.88
N SER A 277 11.08 -0.48 9.02
CA SER A 277 11.11 -0.80 7.60
C SER A 277 10.47 0.29 6.74
N ALA A 278 11.19 0.73 5.71
CA ALA A 278 10.66 1.60 4.66
C ALA A 278 9.44 0.96 3.95
N THR A 279 9.41 -0.37 3.85
CA THR A 279 8.42 -1.08 3.02
C THR A 279 7.11 -1.42 3.74
N VAL A 280 6.87 -0.86 4.94
CA VAL A 280 5.60 -0.94 5.66
C VAL A 280 4.73 0.26 5.27
N GLY A 281 3.59 -0.01 4.63
CA GLY A 281 2.59 1.01 4.31
C GLY A 281 1.66 1.28 5.48
N PHE A 282 0.58 2.05 5.29
CA PHE A 282 -0.42 2.26 6.34
C PHE A 282 -1.86 2.24 5.86
N ARG A 283 -2.76 1.94 6.81
CA ARG A 283 -4.21 2.15 6.71
C ARG A 283 -4.60 3.28 7.66
N HIS A 284 -5.36 4.25 7.17
CA HIS A 284 -6.05 5.23 8.01
C HIS A 284 -7.55 5.23 7.69
N ASP A 285 -8.38 5.16 8.72
CA ASP A 285 -9.82 5.00 8.56
C ASP A 285 -10.55 6.36 8.58
N CYS A 286 -11.87 6.39 8.34
CA CYS A 286 -12.64 7.63 8.27
C CYS A 286 -12.14 8.68 7.24
N LEU A 287 -11.68 8.24 6.05
CA LEU A 287 -11.36 9.14 4.93
C LEU A 287 -12.55 10.07 4.62
N GLY A 288 -12.26 11.36 4.40
CA GLY A 288 -13.25 12.41 4.20
C GLY A 288 -13.71 13.13 5.47
N ARG A 289 -13.53 12.55 6.66
CA ARG A 289 -13.82 13.22 7.95
C ARG A 289 -12.81 14.33 8.24
N SER A 290 -11.53 14.03 8.10
CA SER A 290 -10.43 14.98 8.31
C SER A 290 -10.08 15.74 7.03
N SER A 291 -9.61 16.96 7.21
CA SER A 291 -9.16 17.90 6.19
C SER A 291 -7.68 17.71 5.84
N LEU A 292 -7.23 18.31 4.73
CA LEU A 292 -5.81 18.35 4.38
C LEU A 292 -4.94 18.94 5.50
N SER A 293 -5.43 19.97 6.19
CA SER A 293 -4.73 20.61 7.32
C SER A 293 -4.52 19.69 8.54
N ASP A 294 -5.28 18.61 8.67
CA ASP A 294 -5.06 17.61 9.72
C ASP A 294 -3.89 16.67 9.36
N PHE A 295 -3.69 16.39 8.06
CA PHE A 295 -2.61 15.54 7.56
C PHE A 295 -1.31 16.31 7.31
N SER A 296 -1.37 17.59 6.95
CA SER A 296 -0.20 18.45 6.70
C SER A 296 0.46 18.99 7.97
N GLN A 297 0.14 18.45 9.14
CA GLN A 297 0.85 18.78 10.40
C GLN A 297 2.28 18.21 10.36
N PRO A 298 3.28 18.86 10.98
CA PRO A 298 4.67 18.43 10.88
C PRO A 298 4.91 16.99 11.33
N GLU A 299 4.31 16.55 12.45
CA GLU A 299 4.55 15.21 13.01
C GLU A 299 3.91 14.10 12.17
N ILE A 300 2.88 14.44 11.38
CA ILE A 300 2.23 13.52 10.44
C ILE A 300 2.99 13.56 9.10
N THR A 301 3.40 14.73 8.63
CA THR A 301 4.18 14.86 7.39
C THR A 301 5.56 14.17 7.53
N GLU A 302 6.21 14.27 8.69
CA GLU A 302 7.47 13.60 9.02
C GLU A 302 7.36 12.07 8.94
N ALA A 303 6.29 11.49 9.51
CA ALA A 303 6.10 10.05 9.52
C ALA A 303 5.58 9.50 8.18
N PHE A 304 4.57 10.16 7.59
CA PHE A 304 3.76 9.61 6.50
C PHE A 304 4.08 10.21 5.12
N GLY A 305 4.57 11.45 5.03
CA GLY A 305 4.56 12.26 3.80
C GLY A 305 5.42 11.73 2.64
N SER A 306 6.44 10.91 2.92
CA SER A 306 7.28 10.27 1.91
C SER A 306 6.97 8.78 1.70
N ARG A 307 6.06 8.19 2.49
CA ARG A 307 5.93 6.73 2.61
C ARG A 307 5.48 6.04 1.31
N TRP A 308 4.61 6.70 0.57
CA TRP A 308 4.12 6.30 -0.75
C TRP A 308 5.21 6.01 -1.80
N THR A 309 6.42 6.54 -1.62
CA THR A 309 7.54 6.27 -2.54
C THR A 309 8.01 4.82 -2.48
N THR A 310 7.69 4.09 -1.39
CA THR A 310 8.20 2.74 -1.12
C THR A 310 7.16 1.75 -0.60
N ALA A 311 6.01 2.22 -0.10
CA ALA A 311 4.92 1.36 0.38
C ALA A 311 3.52 2.00 0.16
N PRO A 312 2.50 1.19 -0.15
CA PRO A 312 1.14 1.66 -0.42
C PRO A 312 0.47 2.32 0.78
N ILE A 313 -0.47 3.20 0.46
CA ILE A 313 -1.32 3.88 1.43
C ILE A 313 -2.77 3.50 1.15
N VAL A 314 -3.42 2.95 2.18
CA VAL A 314 -4.77 2.42 2.16
C VAL A 314 -5.65 3.32 3.02
N TYR A 315 -6.89 3.52 2.60
CA TYR A 315 -7.89 4.21 3.40
C TYR A 315 -9.14 3.36 3.61
N GLU A 316 -9.86 3.65 4.67
CA GLU A 316 -11.24 3.19 4.86
C GLU A 316 -12.17 4.39 4.99
N LEU A 317 -13.33 4.31 4.37
CA LEU A 317 -14.38 5.31 4.54
C LEU A 317 -15.09 5.15 5.90
N CYS A 318 -15.67 6.22 6.41
CA CYS A 318 -16.61 6.15 7.55
C CYS A 318 -17.49 7.40 7.55
N ALA A 319 -18.65 7.36 8.21
CA ALA A 319 -19.59 8.49 8.32
C ALA A 319 -19.90 9.16 6.95
N ILE A 320 -20.03 8.34 5.91
CA ILE A 320 -20.06 8.74 4.50
C ILE A 320 -21.20 9.74 4.22
N ASN A 321 -20.86 10.86 3.57
CA ASN A 321 -21.84 11.80 3.05
C ASN A 321 -21.41 12.36 1.68
N TRP A 322 -21.66 11.61 0.62
CA TRP A 322 -21.33 12.01 -0.75
C TRP A 322 -22.08 13.25 -1.26
N ASN A 323 -23.18 13.64 -0.61
CA ASN A 323 -23.91 14.88 -0.96
C ASN A 323 -23.24 16.13 -0.36
N ASN A 324 -22.26 15.98 0.53
CA ASN A 324 -21.52 17.06 1.16
C ASN A 324 -20.24 17.37 0.37
N SER A 325 -20.13 18.59 -0.17
CA SER A 325 -18.98 19.03 -0.96
C SER A 325 -17.68 19.14 -0.16
N THR A 326 -17.74 19.44 1.14
CA THR A 326 -16.58 19.40 2.05
C THR A 326 -16.08 17.97 2.24
N PHE A 327 -16.98 16.99 2.38
CA PHE A 327 -16.59 15.57 2.43
C PHE A 327 -15.92 15.13 1.13
N GLN A 328 -16.51 15.42 -0.04
CA GLN A 328 -15.89 15.14 -1.34
C GLN A 328 -14.50 15.80 -1.48
N LYS A 329 -14.37 17.06 -1.06
CA LYS A 329 -13.09 17.80 -1.11
C LYS A 329 -12.05 17.20 -0.17
N ASN A 330 -12.43 16.85 1.06
CA ASN A 330 -11.57 16.17 2.01
C ASN A 330 -11.07 14.83 1.45
N VAL A 331 -11.96 14.01 0.87
CA VAL A 331 -11.58 12.76 0.18
C VAL A 331 -10.53 13.04 -0.90
N SER A 332 -10.81 13.99 -1.81
CA SER A 332 -9.92 14.34 -2.93
C SER A 332 -8.56 14.87 -2.48
N ASP A 333 -8.53 15.83 -1.56
CA ASP A 333 -7.30 16.49 -1.10
C ASP A 333 -6.43 15.52 -0.27
N VAL A 334 -7.04 14.78 0.66
CA VAL A 334 -6.32 13.83 1.52
C VAL A 334 -5.77 12.69 0.67
N MET A 335 -6.55 12.09 -0.23
CA MET A 335 -6.04 11.08 -1.16
C MET A 335 -4.86 11.61 -1.98
N SER A 336 -4.92 12.85 -2.44
CA SER A 336 -3.90 13.43 -3.32
C SER A 336 -2.61 13.81 -2.59
N PHE A 337 -2.70 14.31 -1.36
CA PHE A 337 -1.54 14.58 -0.50
C PHE A 337 -0.88 13.29 0.02
N SER A 338 -1.68 12.27 0.30
CA SER A 338 -1.22 10.98 0.82
C SER A 338 -0.89 9.95 -0.27
N HIS A 339 -1.01 10.29 -1.55
CA HIS A 339 -0.73 9.36 -2.66
C HIS A 339 -1.52 8.03 -2.54
N ALA A 340 -2.81 8.14 -2.23
CA ALA A 340 -3.67 6.99 -1.89
C ALA A 340 -3.71 5.92 -3.00
N SER A 341 -3.56 4.66 -2.58
CA SER A 341 -3.42 3.50 -3.46
C SER A 341 -4.69 2.64 -3.51
N LEU A 342 -5.34 2.41 -2.37
CA LEU A 342 -6.58 1.63 -2.22
C LEU A 342 -7.54 2.33 -1.24
N ILE A 343 -8.84 2.25 -1.52
CA ILE A 343 -9.91 2.77 -0.66
C ILE A 343 -10.91 1.63 -0.40
N HIS A 344 -11.02 1.22 0.86
CA HIS A 344 -12.01 0.28 1.36
C HIS A 344 -13.33 1.02 1.64
N ASP A 345 -14.40 0.52 1.02
CA ASP A 345 -15.77 0.97 1.21
C ASP A 345 -16.29 0.67 2.63
N ASN A 346 -17.27 1.44 3.09
CA ASN A 346 -17.92 1.27 4.39
C ASN A 346 -19.35 1.82 4.32
N PRO A 347 -20.26 1.15 3.60
CA PRO A 347 -21.53 1.71 3.18
C PRO A 347 -22.50 1.81 4.36
N ASN A 348 -22.82 3.05 4.76
CA ASN A 348 -23.72 3.37 5.88
C ASN A 348 -25.23 3.25 5.54
N GLY A 349 -25.60 2.29 4.68
CA GLY A 349 -26.99 2.08 4.23
C GLY A 349 -27.56 3.16 3.28
N THR A 350 -26.83 4.25 3.02
CA THR A 350 -27.28 5.30 2.08
C THR A 350 -27.00 4.92 0.63
N ALA A 351 -27.83 5.41 -0.30
CA ALA A 351 -27.62 5.18 -1.74
C ALA A 351 -26.33 5.87 -2.23
N GLN A 352 -25.46 5.11 -2.88
CA GLN A 352 -24.10 5.52 -3.22
C GLN A 352 -24.05 6.14 -4.65
N PRO A 353 -23.70 7.43 -4.83
CA PRO A 353 -23.69 8.08 -6.14
C PRO A 353 -22.48 7.66 -6.98
N LYS A 354 -22.70 6.62 -7.80
CA LYS A 354 -21.69 5.98 -8.67
C LYS A 354 -20.82 6.94 -9.48
N GLU A 355 -21.38 8.02 -10.03
CA GLU A 355 -20.59 8.98 -10.80
C GLU A 355 -19.62 9.80 -9.92
N THR A 356 -20.09 10.32 -8.78
CA THR A 356 -19.25 11.03 -7.80
C THR A 356 -18.12 10.15 -7.29
N ILE A 357 -18.42 8.90 -6.93
CA ILE A 357 -17.43 7.93 -6.44
C ILE A 357 -16.44 7.59 -7.56
N SER A 358 -16.90 7.32 -8.78
CA SER A 358 -16.04 7.08 -9.94
C SER A 358 -15.12 8.26 -10.22
N ASN A 359 -15.62 9.50 -10.15
CA ASN A 359 -14.81 10.70 -10.37
C ASN A 359 -13.74 10.90 -9.28
N LEU A 360 -14.03 10.62 -8.01
CA LEU A 360 -13.07 10.73 -6.91
C LEU A 360 -12.05 9.58 -6.86
N MET A 361 -12.43 8.36 -7.25
CA MET A 361 -11.56 7.18 -7.19
C MET A 361 -10.69 6.96 -8.44
N LYS A 362 -10.99 7.64 -9.56
CA LYS A 362 -10.23 7.59 -10.82
C LYS A 362 -8.69 7.71 -10.74
N PRO A 363 -8.10 8.52 -9.84
CA PRO A 363 -6.66 8.70 -9.79
C PRO A 363 -5.97 7.81 -8.74
N ALA A 364 -6.72 7.06 -7.91
CA ALA A 364 -6.15 6.20 -6.87
C ALA A 364 -5.22 5.13 -7.45
N GLY A 365 -4.04 4.94 -6.84
CA GLY A 365 -3.02 4.04 -7.36
C GLY A 365 -2.25 4.58 -8.55
N TYR A 366 -1.69 3.68 -9.37
CA TYR A 366 -0.97 4.02 -10.60
C TYR A 366 -1.93 4.15 -11.79
N ARG A 367 -1.60 5.06 -12.72
CA ARG A 367 -2.40 5.30 -13.93
C ARG A 367 -1.48 5.69 -15.09
N TYR A 368 -0.99 4.69 -15.82
CA TYR A 368 -0.05 4.92 -16.92
C TYR A 368 -0.75 5.41 -18.19
N THR A 369 -0.23 6.49 -18.76
CA THR A 369 -0.63 7.03 -20.06
C THR A 369 0.60 7.18 -20.96
N LEU A 370 0.39 7.08 -22.27
CA LEU A 370 1.41 7.27 -23.31
C LEU A 370 1.14 8.61 -23.99
N ALA A 371 1.87 9.66 -23.58
CA ALA A 371 1.62 11.01 -24.01
C ALA A 371 1.93 11.23 -25.51
N SER A 372 3.02 10.63 -25.99
CA SER A 372 3.44 10.68 -27.39
C SER A 372 4.47 9.60 -27.73
N GLY A 373 4.75 9.43 -29.02
CA GLY A 373 5.90 8.66 -29.49
C GLY A 373 6.14 8.81 -31.00
N SER A 374 7.16 8.10 -31.49
CA SER A 374 7.48 8.01 -32.92
C SER A 374 7.98 6.61 -33.32
N TYR A 375 7.74 6.23 -34.57
CA TYR A 375 8.21 4.96 -35.17
C TYR A 375 8.42 5.12 -36.69
N PRO A 376 9.30 4.32 -37.32
CA PRO A 376 9.40 4.28 -38.79
C PRO A 376 8.21 3.51 -39.38
N SER A 377 7.51 4.11 -40.35
CA SER A 377 6.31 3.49 -40.98
C SER A 377 6.61 2.38 -41.98
N GLN A 378 7.89 2.17 -42.31
CA GLN A 378 8.37 1.08 -43.15
C GLN A 378 9.60 0.43 -42.52
N ALA A 379 9.75 -0.87 -42.76
CA ALA A 379 10.89 -1.66 -42.31
C ALA A 379 11.14 -2.83 -43.27
N ASP A 380 12.34 -3.39 -43.26
CA ASP A 380 12.69 -4.54 -44.10
C ASP A 380 12.86 -5.81 -43.26
N ALA A 381 12.50 -6.98 -43.79
CA ALA A 381 12.69 -8.26 -43.09
C ALA A 381 14.19 -8.51 -42.79
N GLY A 382 14.55 -8.74 -41.53
CA GLY A 382 15.93 -8.81 -41.05
C GLY A 382 16.48 -7.48 -40.49
N SER A 383 15.76 -6.36 -40.63
CA SER A 383 16.15 -5.06 -40.05
C SER A 383 15.78 -4.94 -38.56
N THR A 384 16.38 -3.97 -37.88
CA THR A 384 15.96 -3.55 -36.53
C THR A 384 15.44 -2.13 -36.58
N ILE A 385 14.21 -1.93 -36.10
CA ILE A 385 13.59 -0.60 -35.95
C ILE A 385 13.54 -0.19 -34.48
N THR A 386 13.50 1.11 -34.23
CA THR A 386 13.38 1.70 -32.88
C THR A 386 12.12 2.54 -32.80
N ILE A 387 11.35 2.32 -31.73
CA ILE A 387 10.14 3.06 -31.38
C ILE A 387 10.49 3.92 -30.16
N ASN A 388 10.22 5.22 -30.24
CA ASN A 388 10.45 6.16 -29.14
C ASN A 388 9.11 6.46 -28.45
N THR A 389 9.06 6.47 -27.12
CA THR A 389 7.82 6.70 -26.36
C THR A 389 8.03 7.55 -25.11
N SER A 390 7.06 8.42 -24.80
CA SER A 390 7.06 9.29 -23.62
C SER A 390 5.88 8.95 -22.72
N TRP A 391 6.16 8.25 -21.62
CA TRP A 391 5.16 7.75 -20.66
C TRP A 391 5.01 8.68 -19.46
N GLN A 392 3.83 8.70 -18.84
CA GLN A 392 3.58 9.34 -17.55
C GLN A 392 2.72 8.45 -16.67
N ASN A 393 2.96 8.45 -15.37
CA ASN A 393 2.01 7.97 -14.38
C ASN A 393 1.19 9.17 -13.89
N ILE A 394 -0.05 9.29 -14.33
CA ILE A 394 -0.98 10.37 -13.96
C ILE A 394 -1.88 9.97 -12.77
N GLY A 395 -1.52 8.89 -12.06
CA GLY A 395 -2.19 8.45 -10.85
C GLY A 395 -1.60 9.14 -9.61
N LEU A 396 -2.06 8.70 -8.44
CA LEU A 396 -1.57 9.17 -7.15
C LEU A 396 -0.35 8.39 -6.65
N ALA A 397 -0.19 7.12 -7.02
CA ALA A 397 0.85 6.23 -6.49
C ALA A 397 1.68 5.55 -7.59
N PRO A 398 2.90 5.06 -7.30
CA PRO A 398 3.59 4.06 -8.14
C PRO A 398 2.90 2.69 -8.05
N ASN A 399 3.40 1.71 -8.81
CA ASN A 399 3.11 0.29 -8.55
C ASN A 399 4.09 -0.30 -7.54
N TYR A 400 3.62 -1.18 -6.68
CA TYR A 400 4.40 -1.76 -5.58
C TYR A 400 4.66 -3.27 -5.81
N PRO A 401 5.88 -3.69 -6.17
CA PRO A 401 6.18 -5.11 -6.43
C PRO A 401 5.89 -6.05 -5.26
N ARG A 402 5.95 -5.56 -4.01
CA ARG A 402 5.57 -6.30 -2.78
C ARG A 402 4.07 -6.61 -2.68
N MET A 403 3.23 -5.84 -3.37
CA MET A 403 1.81 -6.15 -3.59
C MET A 403 1.60 -7.08 -4.79
N GLY A 404 2.62 -7.80 -5.26
CA GLY A 404 2.56 -8.64 -6.48
C GLY A 404 2.42 -7.85 -7.80
N GLN A 405 2.52 -6.52 -7.77
CA GLN A 405 2.38 -5.63 -8.94
C GLN A 405 3.70 -5.55 -9.73
N ASN A 406 4.13 -6.66 -10.34
CA ASN A 406 5.31 -6.68 -11.20
C ASN A 406 4.89 -6.43 -12.66
N PHE A 407 5.28 -5.26 -13.20
CA PHE A 407 4.83 -4.77 -14.50
C PHE A 407 5.97 -4.54 -15.47
N ARG A 408 5.76 -5.01 -16.71
CA ARG A 408 6.70 -4.80 -17.82
C ARG A 408 6.00 -4.28 -19.06
N ALA A 409 6.49 -3.17 -19.60
CA ALA A 409 6.02 -2.59 -20.84
C ALA A 409 6.56 -3.35 -22.07
N TYR A 410 5.79 -3.35 -23.16
CA TYR A 410 6.15 -3.98 -24.44
C TYR A 410 5.70 -3.12 -25.63
N ILE A 411 6.44 -3.23 -26.73
CA ILE A 411 5.96 -3.00 -28.10
C ILE A 411 5.69 -4.36 -28.77
N GLY A 412 4.80 -4.39 -29.76
CA GLY A 412 4.61 -5.58 -30.60
C GLY A 412 3.96 -5.30 -31.95
N LEU A 413 4.08 -6.26 -32.86
CA LEU A 413 3.46 -6.25 -34.19
C LEU A 413 2.30 -7.25 -34.22
N LYS A 414 1.08 -6.75 -34.46
CA LYS A 414 -0.12 -7.56 -34.69
C LYS A 414 -0.35 -7.75 -36.18
N ASN A 415 -0.61 -8.98 -36.59
CA ASN A 415 -1.02 -9.30 -37.95
C ASN A 415 -2.50 -8.89 -38.21
N LEU A 416 -2.96 -9.00 -39.46
CA LEU A 416 -4.34 -8.67 -39.83
C LEU A 416 -5.40 -9.57 -39.16
N ALA A 417 -5.00 -10.76 -38.66
CA ALA A 417 -5.84 -11.65 -37.86
C ALA A 417 -5.89 -11.27 -36.35
N GLY A 418 -5.26 -10.17 -35.95
CA GLY A 418 -5.26 -9.67 -34.58
C GLY A 418 -4.33 -10.41 -33.61
N SER A 419 -3.47 -11.32 -34.09
CA SER A 419 -2.46 -11.99 -33.27
C SER A 419 -1.18 -11.16 -33.17
N VAL A 420 -0.63 -10.98 -31.96
CA VAL A 420 0.76 -10.48 -31.79
C VAL A 420 1.70 -11.59 -32.25
N ILE A 421 2.49 -11.35 -33.31
CA ILE A 421 3.44 -12.32 -33.85
C ILE A 421 4.90 -11.97 -33.58
N LEU A 422 5.17 -10.75 -33.12
CA LEU A 422 6.49 -10.29 -32.68
C LEU A 422 6.29 -9.28 -31.54
N GLN A 423 7.12 -9.33 -30.50
CA GLN A 423 7.07 -8.41 -29.36
C GLN A 423 8.48 -8.14 -28.82
N SER A 424 8.70 -6.95 -28.26
CA SER A 424 9.95 -6.56 -27.62
C SER A 424 9.65 -5.84 -26.31
N ALA A 425 10.30 -6.25 -25.24
CA ALA A 425 10.03 -5.76 -23.88
C ALA A 425 10.93 -4.58 -23.55
N PHE A 426 10.38 -3.48 -23.04
CA PHE A 426 11.18 -2.33 -22.61
C PHE A 426 12.18 -2.72 -21.51
N ASN A 427 13.34 -2.05 -21.53
CA ASN A 427 14.36 -2.18 -20.49
C ASN A 427 14.08 -1.34 -19.23
N SER A 428 13.18 -0.35 -19.32
CA SER A 428 12.74 0.49 -18.20
C SER A 428 11.84 -0.29 -17.24
N GLN A 429 12.12 -0.19 -15.94
CA GLN A 429 11.25 -0.72 -14.89
C GLN A 429 10.03 0.19 -14.74
N VAL A 430 8.81 -0.37 -14.87
CA VAL A 430 7.56 0.41 -14.75
C VAL A 430 7.39 0.99 -13.33
N SER A 431 7.99 0.35 -12.32
CA SER A 431 8.05 0.82 -10.94
C SER A 431 8.89 2.07 -10.70
N THR A 432 9.67 2.56 -11.68
CA THR A 432 10.31 3.88 -11.58
C THR A 432 9.51 4.98 -12.28
N TRP A 433 8.35 4.66 -12.88
CA TRP A 433 7.46 5.65 -13.48
C TRP A 433 6.58 6.28 -12.38
N MET A 434 7.20 7.17 -11.62
CA MET A 434 6.59 7.82 -10.46
C MET A 434 5.43 8.76 -10.86
N PRO A 435 4.43 8.93 -9.98
CA PRO A 435 3.40 9.97 -10.10
C PRO A 435 4.01 11.38 -9.92
N ALA A 436 3.17 12.41 -9.83
CA ALA A 436 3.62 13.75 -9.46
C ALA A 436 3.87 13.83 -7.95
N ASP A 437 5.09 14.16 -7.52
CA ASP A 437 5.51 14.30 -6.11
C ASP A 437 4.71 15.35 -5.30
N THR A 438 3.81 16.10 -5.93
CA THR A 438 2.97 17.11 -5.28
C THR A 438 1.67 17.24 -6.06
N TYR A 439 0.54 17.25 -5.34
CA TYR A 439 -0.79 17.42 -5.92
C TYR A 439 -0.89 18.69 -6.78
N GLY A 440 -1.54 18.56 -7.94
CA GLY A 440 -1.72 19.64 -8.92
C GLY A 440 -0.50 19.91 -9.81
N GLN A 441 0.64 19.24 -9.60
CA GLN A 441 1.78 19.30 -10.51
C GLN A 441 1.68 18.24 -11.63
N ASN A 442 2.46 18.45 -12.70
CA ASN A 442 2.58 17.46 -13.77
C ASN A 442 3.53 16.32 -13.36
N PRO A 443 3.19 15.04 -13.61
CA PRO A 443 4.06 13.92 -13.31
C PRO A 443 5.28 13.85 -14.26
N PRO A 444 6.40 13.25 -13.82
CA PRO A 444 7.61 13.10 -14.64
C PRO A 444 7.35 12.41 -15.99
N VAL A 445 7.96 12.94 -17.06
CA VAL A 445 7.94 12.32 -18.39
C VAL A 445 9.03 11.26 -18.47
N ASN A 446 8.60 10.00 -18.57
CA ASN A 446 9.44 8.81 -18.64
C ASN A 446 9.68 8.47 -20.12
N ASN A 447 10.75 9.01 -20.68
CA ASN A 447 11.18 8.68 -22.03
C ASN A 447 11.76 7.26 -22.07
N ALA A 448 11.06 6.36 -22.73
CA ALA A 448 11.44 4.97 -22.91
C ALA A 448 11.48 4.68 -24.42
N ASN A 449 12.61 4.20 -24.92
CA ASN A 449 12.77 3.82 -26.32
C ASN A 449 13.00 2.31 -26.38
N GLN A 450 12.41 1.62 -27.36
CA GLN A 450 12.58 0.18 -27.52
C GLN A 450 12.80 -0.20 -28.98
N SER A 451 13.77 -1.07 -29.20
CA SER A 451 14.05 -1.64 -30.52
C SER A 451 13.41 -3.01 -30.68
N ILE A 452 13.01 -3.34 -31.91
CA ILE A 452 12.44 -4.64 -32.29
C ILE A 452 13.10 -5.07 -33.61
N THR A 453 13.79 -6.21 -33.55
CA THR A 453 14.43 -6.84 -34.71
C THR A 453 13.40 -7.71 -35.41
N ILE A 454 13.15 -7.40 -36.67
CA ILE A 454 12.23 -8.15 -37.53
C ILE A 454 13.01 -9.35 -38.09
N PRO A 455 12.52 -10.59 -37.95
CA PRO A 455 13.16 -11.76 -38.54
C PRO A 455 13.36 -11.65 -40.06
N ALA A 456 14.39 -12.31 -40.60
CA ALA A 456 14.68 -12.29 -42.04
C ALA A 456 13.66 -13.08 -42.88
N ASP A 457 12.95 -14.01 -42.25
CA ASP A 457 11.84 -14.82 -42.77
C ASP A 457 10.46 -14.21 -42.45
N PHE A 458 10.41 -12.99 -41.88
CA PHE A 458 9.15 -12.34 -41.55
C PHE A 458 8.39 -11.95 -42.82
N ASN A 459 7.14 -12.41 -42.93
CA ASN A 459 6.31 -12.17 -44.11
C ASN A 459 6.17 -10.66 -44.41
N SER A 460 6.25 -10.29 -45.69
CA SER A 460 5.99 -8.93 -46.13
C SER A 460 4.50 -8.59 -46.02
N GLY A 461 4.16 -7.41 -45.52
CA GLY A 461 2.78 -6.97 -45.33
C GLY A 461 2.63 -5.80 -44.37
N ILE A 462 1.38 -5.39 -44.11
CA ILE A 462 1.06 -4.32 -43.15
C ILE A 462 0.77 -4.94 -41.78
N TYR A 463 1.45 -4.43 -40.76
CA TYR A 463 1.33 -4.86 -39.37
C TYR A 463 0.94 -3.69 -38.48
N LYS A 464 0.06 -3.95 -37.50
CA LYS A 464 -0.32 -2.94 -36.50
C LYS A 464 0.73 -2.91 -35.39
N LEU A 465 1.36 -1.75 -35.18
CA LEU A 465 2.23 -1.53 -34.04
C LEU A 465 1.37 -1.26 -32.80
N VAL A 466 1.57 -2.04 -31.75
CA VAL A 466 0.86 -1.90 -30.48
C VAL A 466 1.81 -1.68 -29.31
N VAL A 467 1.32 -0.98 -28.29
CA VAL A 467 1.90 -0.93 -26.94
C VAL A 467 0.99 -1.63 -25.94
N PHE A 468 1.59 -2.18 -24.88
CA PHE A 468 0.88 -2.77 -23.75
C PHE A 468 1.81 -2.85 -22.52
N ILE A 469 1.24 -2.91 -21.31
CA ILE A 469 1.97 -3.23 -20.09
C ILE A 469 1.38 -4.52 -19.52
N LYS A 470 2.24 -5.49 -19.18
CA LYS A 470 1.86 -6.82 -18.72
C LYS A 470 2.12 -6.99 -17.23
N ASP A 471 1.14 -7.54 -16.53
CA ASP A 471 1.26 -8.13 -15.21
C ASP A 471 1.98 -9.47 -15.32
N GLU A 472 3.27 -9.52 -14.94
CA GLU A 472 4.09 -10.73 -15.03
C GLU A 472 3.60 -11.84 -14.08
N ARG A 473 2.80 -11.52 -13.06
CA ARG A 473 2.16 -12.51 -12.16
C ARG A 473 0.98 -13.24 -12.82
N THR A 474 0.25 -12.60 -13.74
CA THR A 474 -0.94 -13.19 -14.38
C THR A 474 -0.83 -13.37 -15.89
N GLY A 475 0.26 -12.90 -16.51
CA GLY A 475 0.47 -12.90 -17.96
C GLY A 475 -0.42 -11.94 -18.76
N ARG A 476 -1.32 -11.21 -18.09
CA ARG A 476 -2.33 -10.35 -18.70
C ARG A 476 -1.88 -8.90 -18.78
N ASN A 477 -2.43 -8.18 -19.74
CA ASN A 477 -2.14 -6.76 -19.92
C ASN A 477 -3.03 -5.91 -19.00
N ILE A 478 -2.44 -4.95 -18.28
CA ILE A 478 -3.18 -3.96 -17.49
C ILE A 478 -3.82 -2.90 -18.41
N GLN A 479 -4.87 -2.23 -17.91
CA GLN A 479 -5.49 -1.11 -18.60
C GLN A 479 -4.59 0.13 -18.54
N LEU A 480 -4.36 0.75 -19.70
CA LEU A 480 -3.74 2.07 -19.81
C LEU A 480 -4.82 3.15 -19.91
N ASP A 481 -4.44 4.38 -19.56
CA ASP A 481 -5.26 5.59 -19.71
C ASP A 481 -5.32 6.06 -21.18
N LEU A 482 -5.76 5.16 -22.07
CA LEU A 482 -5.77 5.32 -23.53
C LEU A 482 -7.10 4.81 -24.10
N THR A 483 -7.74 5.55 -25.01
CA THR A 483 -9.11 5.22 -25.49
C THR A 483 -9.20 4.07 -26.49
N ASN A 484 -8.09 3.59 -27.04
CA ASN A 484 -8.04 2.69 -28.19
C ASN A 484 -7.53 1.27 -27.88
N GLY A 485 -7.73 0.81 -26.65
CA GLY A 485 -7.40 -0.55 -26.25
C GLY A 485 -8.39 -1.58 -26.81
N ASP A 486 -7.87 -2.71 -27.29
CA ASP A 486 -8.70 -3.87 -27.61
C ASP A 486 -9.11 -4.66 -26.34
N SER A 487 -9.91 -5.73 -26.51
CA SER A 487 -10.39 -6.58 -25.42
C SER A 487 -9.30 -7.31 -24.61
N ASN A 488 -8.04 -7.22 -25.03
CA ASN A 488 -6.87 -7.77 -24.34
C ASN A 488 -5.87 -6.65 -23.96
N ASN A 489 -6.33 -5.40 -23.88
CA ASN A 489 -5.54 -4.20 -23.56
C ASN A 489 -4.26 -4.06 -24.42
N TYR A 490 -4.36 -4.36 -25.73
CA TYR A 490 -3.38 -3.89 -26.72
C TYR A 490 -3.84 -2.57 -27.33
N TYR A 491 -2.95 -1.57 -27.39
CA TYR A 491 -3.26 -0.22 -27.85
C TYR A 491 -2.51 0.08 -29.15
N GLU A 492 -3.24 0.30 -30.25
CA GLU A 492 -2.65 0.57 -31.57
C GLU A 492 -2.06 1.98 -31.65
N VAL A 493 -0.74 2.08 -31.79
CA VAL A 493 -0.02 3.37 -31.94
C VAL A 493 0.24 3.72 -33.41
N GLY A 494 0.06 2.78 -34.33
CA GLY A 494 0.40 2.97 -35.73
C GLY A 494 0.43 1.69 -36.55
N GLN A 495 0.92 1.80 -37.78
CA GLN A 495 1.06 0.67 -38.71
C GLN A 495 2.41 0.73 -39.43
N ILE A 496 3.04 -0.44 -39.58
CA ILE A 496 4.34 -0.60 -40.23
C ILE A 496 4.18 -1.55 -41.41
N THR A 497 4.62 -1.10 -42.59
CA THR A 497 4.78 -1.97 -43.76
C THR A 497 6.13 -2.67 -43.67
N VAL A 498 6.13 -4.00 -43.64
CA VAL A 498 7.34 -4.80 -43.73
C VAL A 498 7.55 -5.24 -45.18
N ASN A 499 8.72 -4.92 -45.73
CA ASN A 499 9.15 -5.34 -47.07
C ASN A 499 9.93 -6.67 -46.98
N SER A 500 9.87 -7.49 -48.02
CA SER A 500 10.75 -8.66 -48.14
C SER A 500 12.14 -8.23 -48.59
N THR A 501 13.18 -8.74 -47.94
CA THR A 501 14.59 -8.59 -48.34
C THR A 501 15.06 -9.65 -49.33
N THR A 502 14.17 -10.53 -49.80
CA THR A 502 14.50 -11.42 -50.92
C THR A 502 14.78 -10.57 -52.17
N PRO A 503 15.99 -10.58 -52.75
CA PRO A 503 16.21 -9.90 -54.02
C PRO A 503 15.33 -10.59 -55.06
N THR A 504 14.46 -9.85 -55.75
CA THR A 504 13.72 -10.37 -56.89
C THR A 504 14.72 -11.04 -57.84
N PRO A 505 14.64 -12.35 -58.09
CA PRO A 505 15.57 -13.00 -58.99
C PRO A 505 15.38 -12.38 -60.37
N SER A 506 16.38 -11.62 -60.82
CA SER A 506 16.43 -11.10 -62.18
C SER A 506 16.21 -12.26 -63.15
N PRO A 507 15.42 -12.12 -64.23
CA PRO A 507 14.98 -13.24 -65.05
C PRO A 507 16.16 -13.88 -65.81
N THR A 508 16.86 -14.79 -65.14
CA THR A 508 17.91 -15.61 -65.71
C THR A 508 17.29 -16.49 -66.79
N LEU A 509 17.69 -16.27 -68.04
CA LEU A 509 17.27 -17.06 -69.18
C LEU A 509 17.81 -18.48 -69.05
N THR A 510 17.04 -19.36 -68.42
CA THR A 510 17.39 -20.77 -68.24
C THR A 510 17.42 -21.48 -69.60
N PRO A 511 18.57 -22.02 -70.04
CA PRO A 511 18.62 -22.81 -71.28
C PRO A 511 17.87 -24.14 -71.10
N THR A 512 17.20 -24.58 -72.16
CA THR A 512 16.41 -25.82 -72.18
C THR A 512 17.25 -27.04 -71.82
N ALA A 513 16.83 -27.80 -70.80
CA ALA A 513 17.44 -29.07 -70.40
C ALA A 513 16.49 -30.25 -70.65
N THR A 514 17.05 -31.37 -71.14
CA THR A 514 16.30 -32.53 -71.62
C THR A 514 15.79 -33.44 -70.49
N VAL A 515 14.61 -34.04 -70.67
CA VAL A 515 14.00 -34.99 -69.73
C VAL A 515 14.77 -36.31 -69.67
N THR A 516 15.06 -36.79 -68.45
CA THR A 516 15.40 -38.21 -68.15
C THR A 516 14.73 -38.60 -66.82
N THR A 517 14.45 -39.88 -66.56
CA THR A 517 13.41 -40.32 -65.60
C THR A 517 13.83 -41.35 -64.55
N SER A 518 13.29 -41.18 -63.31
CA SER A 518 13.14 -42.18 -62.24
C SER A 518 14.41 -42.71 -61.53
N PRO A 519 14.31 -43.39 -60.35
CA PRO A 519 13.12 -43.61 -59.48
C PRO A 519 13.31 -43.26 -57.97
N SER A 520 12.20 -43.28 -57.21
CA SER A 520 12.12 -43.44 -55.73
C SER A 520 12.66 -44.80 -55.24
N PRO A 521 12.95 -45.08 -53.93
CA PRO A 521 12.28 -44.63 -52.69
C PRO A 521 13.28 -44.12 -51.60
N THR A 522 13.04 -43.95 -50.28
CA THR A 522 12.18 -44.64 -49.27
C THR A 522 11.89 -43.74 -48.05
N ILE A 523 10.76 -43.97 -47.36
CA ILE A 523 10.37 -43.30 -46.10
C ILE A 523 10.86 -44.10 -44.88
N VAL A 524 11.37 -43.43 -43.84
CA VAL A 524 11.67 -44.05 -42.52
C VAL A 524 11.11 -43.18 -41.39
N THR A 525 10.42 -43.82 -40.44
CA THR A 525 9.71 -43.17 -39.32
C THR A 525 10.44 -43.38 -37.99
N PRO A 526 10.60 -42.35 -37.14
CA PRO A 526 11.00 -42.53 -35.73
C PRO A 526 9.79 -42.69 -34.81
N SER A 527 9.87 -43.58 -33.81
CA SER A 527 8.89 -43.71 -32.72
C SER A 527 9.31 -42.89 -31.49
N PRO A 528 8.37 -42.48 -30.60
CA PRO A 528 8.67 -41.61 -29.47
C PRO A 528 9.20 -42.38 -28.23
N THR A 529 10.16 -41.78 -27.52
CA THR A 529 10.70 -42.29 -26.24
C THR A 529 10.03 -41.58 -25.05
N GLN A 530 9.79 -42.30 -23.94
CA GLN A 530 9.09 -41.78 -22.77
C GLN A 530 9.99 -40.98 -21.79
N ASN A 531 9.32 -40.15 -20.98
CA ASN A 531 9.91 -39.23 -19.99
C ASN A 531 9.93 -39.84 -18.56
N PRO A 532 11.07 -39.84 -17.84
CA PRO A 532 11.14 -40.30 -16.44
C PRO A 532 10.88 -39.17 -15.42
N ARG A 533 10.06 -39.48 -14.40
CA ARG A 533 9.67 -38.59 -13.29
C ARG A 533 10.56 -38.76 -12.04
N PRO A 534 11.07 -37.67 -11.44
CA PRO A 534 11.30 -37.57 -9.99
C PRO A 534 10.02 -37.01 -9.32
N SER A 535 9.43 -37.57 -8.25
CA SER A 535 9.92 -37.95 -6.91
C SER A 535 9.51 -36.88 -5.87
N GLN A 536 9.22 -37.28 -4.62
CA GLN A 536 8.55 -36.45 -3.61
C GLN A 536 9.37 -36.26 -2.33
N ASN A 537 9.38 -35.00 -1.83
CA ASN A 537 9.67 -34.59 -0.45
C ASN A 537 11.12 -34.88 0.07
N PRO A 538 11.60 -34.17 1.11
CA PRO A 538 11.04 -34.21 2.46
C PRO A 538 10.75 -32.83 3.10
N ALA A 539 10.10 -32.86 4.26
CA ALA A 539 9.75 -31.67 5.04
C ALA A 539 10.98 -30.99 5.68
N LEU A 540 10.94 -29.66 5.78
CA LEU A 540 11.90 -28.86 6.54
C LEU A 540 11.37 -28.56 7.95
N THR A 541 12.07 -29.06 8.97
CA THR A 541 11.88 -28.64 10.37
C THR A 541 12.88 -27.53 10.71
N SER A 542 12.38 -26.31 10.93
CA SER A 542 13.15 -25.16 11.43
C SER A 542 12.76 -24.83 12.89
N PRO A 543 13.64 -24.19 13.68
CA PRO A 543 13.49 -24.15 15.14
C PRO A 543 12.33 -23.27 15.62
N THR A 544 11.54 -23.83 16.54
CA THR A 544 10.58 -23.09 17.38
C THR A 544 11.28 -21.95 18.14
N PRO A 545 10.69 -20.75 18.27
CA PRO A 545 11.30 -19.66 19.03
C PRO A 545 11.51 -20.04 20.50
N THR A 546 12.78 -20.19 20.91
CA THR A 546 13.16 -20.61 22.26
C THR A 546 12.88 -19.51 23.30
N PHE A 547 12.03 -19.82 24.27
CA PHE A 547 11.77 -18.96 25.42
C PHE A 547 12.82 -19.17 26.51
N SER A 548 13.48 -18.09 26.94
CA SER A 548 14.44 -18.08 28.04
C SER A 548 14.11 -16.95 29.00
N ILE A 549 13.86 -17.29 30.27
CA ILE A 549 13.77 -16.31 31.36
C ILE A 549 15.19 -15.98 31.79
N ILE A 550 15.57 -14.70 31.72
CA ILE A 550 16.93 -14.25 32.07
C ILE A 550 16.98 -13.84 33.55
N GLU A 551 15.96 -13.16 34.06
CA GLU A 551 15.91 -12.74 35.46
C GLU A 551 14.46 -12.46 35.92
N THR A 552 14.13 -12.89 37.15
CA THR A 552 12.86 -12.58 37.84
C THR A 552 13.12 -11.56 38.94
N ILE A 553 12.74 -10.30 38.71
CA ILE A 553 12.94 -9.22 39.69
C ILE A 553 11.92 -9.37 40.82
N GLN A 554 12.40 -9.72 42.01
CA GLN A 554 11.60 -9.68 43.24
C GLN A 554 11.34 -8.23 43.68
N PRO A 555 10.17 -7.89 44.22
CA PRO A 555 9.89 -6.54 44.70
C PRO A 555 10.66 -6.25 46.00
N THR A 556 11.68 -5.40 45.91
CA THR A 556 12.43 -4.93 47.10
C THR A 556 11.55 -4.09 48.01
N ILE A 557 11.20 -4.62 49.18
CA ILE A 557 10.52 -3.86 50.24
C ILE A 557 11.53 -2.86 50.83
N ILE A 558 11.43 -1.59 50.42
CA ILE A 558 12.21 -0.49 50.99
C ILE A 558 11.62 -0.09 52.34
N ASN A 559 12.11 -0.72 53.41
CA ASN A 559 11.82 -0.27 54.76
C ASN A 559 12.54 1.04 55.07
N SER A 560 11.79 2.03 55.59
CA SER A 560 12.25 3.30 56.17
C SER A 560 13.18 4.19 55.31
N ILE A 561 12.61 5.27 54.77
CA ILE A 561 13.38 6.49 54.46
C ILE A 561 13.27 7.41 55.68
N GLN A 562 14.41 7.78 56.27
CA GLN A 562 14.50 8.85 57.27
C GLN A 562 14.32 10.21 56.57
N VAL A 563 13.30 10.96 56.96
CA VAL A 563 13.05 12.33 56.44
C VAL A 563 13.51 13.35 57.47
N THR A 564 14.65 13.99 57.23
CA THR A 564 15.05 15.21 57.95
C THR A 564 14.13 16.36 57.58
N GLN A 565 13.46 16.96 58.58
CA GLN A 565 12.51 18.05 58.37
C GLN A 565 13.19 19.38 58.01
N ALA A 566 12.46 20.20 57.26
CA ALA A 566 12.59 21.65 57.28
C ALA A 566 11.18 22.26 57.54
N GLN A 567 11.10 23.13 58.55
CA GLN A 567 9.93 23.92 58.97
C GLN A 567 9.95 25.27 58.19
N GLU A 568 8.91 26.09 57.98
CA GLU A 568 7.58 26.29 58.62
C GLU A 568 6.49 26.71 57.56
N PRO A 569 5.43 27.54 57.84
CA PRO A 569 4.16 27.13 58.45
C PRO A 569 2.87 27.56 57.69
N ASN A 570 1.72 27.03 58.17
CA ASN A 570 0.34 27.62 58.22
C ASN A 570 -0.81 26.87 57.50
N LYS A 571 -1.94 26.84 58.23
CA LYS A 571 -3.30 26.41 57.84
C LYS A 571 -3.53 24.90 57.59
N PRO A 572 -4.78 24.41 57.76
CA PRO A 572 -4.98 23.29 58.69
C PRO A 572 -5.55 22.02 58.06
N SER A 573 -5.33 20.89 58.76
CA SER A 573 -5.84 19.57 58.41
C SER A 573 -7.36 19.47 58.56
N THR A 574 -8.02 18.84 57.58
CA THR A 574 -9.40 18.35 57.71
C THR A 574 -9.36 16.83 57.80
N THR A 575 -9.71 16.28 58.96
CA THR A 575 -9.86 14.83 59.15
C THR A 575 -11.18 14.36 58.54
N VAL A 576 -11.13 13.33 57.70
CA VAL A 576 -12.31 12.54 57.31
C VAL A 576 -12.05 11.09 57.70
N ILE A 577 -12.99 10.50 58.43
CA ILE A 577 -12.92 9.12 58.91
C ILE A 577 -13.45 8.22 57.79
N ILE A 578 -12.69 7.18 57.44
CA ILE A 578 -13.21 6.04 56.68
C ILE A 578 -13.52 4.95 57.70
N GLN A 579 -14.76 4.46 57.70
CA GLN A 579 -15.26 3.46 58.63
C GLN A 579 -15.40 2.13 57.90
N GLU A 580 -14.76 1.08 58.42
CA GLU A 580 -14.90 -0.28 57.88
C GLU A 580 -16.32 -0.82 58.14
N ALA A 581 -16.85 -1.56 57.17
CA ALA A 581 -18.01 -2.42 57.33
C ALA A 581 -17.69 -3.76 56.66
N ALA A 582 -17.85 -4.86 57.40
CA ALA A 582 -17.47 -6.19 56.95
C ALA A 582 -18.66 -6.99 56.39
N GLN A 583 -18.30 -8.09 55.70
CA GLN A 583 -19.09 -9.24 55.25
C GLN A 583 -20.54 -9.40 55.74
N GLU A 584 -21.41 -9.85 54.83
CA GLU A 584 -22.05 -11.17 55.03
C GLU A 584 -22.36 -11.86 53.68
N GLN A 585 -22.85 -13.10 53.72
CA GLN A 585 -22.79 -14.07 52.61
C GLN A 585 -24.00 -15.03 52.65
N GLU A 586 -24.77 -15.19 51.56
CA GLU A 586 -25.76 -16.29 51.45
C GLU A 586 -26.17 -16.68 50.01
N LEU A 587 -26.51 -17.96 49.81
CA LEU A 587 -27.07 -18.64 48.60
C LEU A 587 -27.71 -19.98 49.08
N PRO A 588 -28.84 -20.50 48.50
CA PRO A 588 -28.94 -21.09 47.14
C PRO A 588 -30.18 -20.52 46.36
N SER A 589 -30.86 -21.09 45.34
CA SER A 589 -31.08 -22.42 44.72
C SER A 589 -31.36 -22.24 43.18
N LEU A 590 -31.46 -23.20 42.24
CA LEU A 590 -32.03 -24.57 42.11
C LEU A 590 -33.59 -24.63 42.24
N VAL A 591 -34.41 -25.15 41.29
CA VAL A 591 -34.23 -25.75 39.92
C VAL A 591 -35.18 -25.02 38.92
N VAL A 592 -35.71 -25.44 37.75
CA VAL A 592 -35.97 -26.71 36.98
C VAL A 592 -35.67 -26.46 35.47
N ASP A 593 -36.19 -27.25 34.51
CA ASP A 593 -35.81 -27.26 33.07
C ASP A 593 -36.95 -27.79 32.12
N THR A 594 -36.81 -27.61 30.78
CA THR A 594 -37.48 -28.30 29.64
C THR A 594 -38.90 -27.83 29.14
N PRO A 595 -39.48 -28.30 27.99
CA PRO A 595 -39.22 -27.70 26.65
C PRO A 595 -40.37 -27.64 25.59
N THR A 596 -40.33 -26.67 24.65
CA THR A 596 -40.95 -26.63 23.29
C THR A 596 -40.25 -25.53 22.46
N GLY A 597 -40.33 -25.40 21.11
CA GLY A 597 -40.97 -26.15 20.02
C GLY A 597 -41.17 -25.23 18.79
N ASN A 598 -40.82 -25.66 17.56
CA ASN A 598 -40.78 -24.81 16.36
C ASN A 598 -42.13 -24.17 15.94
N VAL A 599 -42.10 -23.00 15.28
CA VAL A 599 -42.35 -22.76 13.82
C VAL A 599 -41.99 -21.28 13.51
N ASP A 600 -41.80 -20.94 12.22
CA ASP A 600 -41.41 -19.64 11.67
C ASP A 600 -42.37 -18.46 11.98
N GLU A 601 -41.83 -17.25 12.12
CA GLU A 601 -42.13 -16.09 11.25
C GLU A 601 -41.17 -14.90 11.54
N ASP A 602 -40.86 -14.09 10.53
CA ASP A 602 -40.08 -12.84 10.68
C ASP A 602 -40.92 -11.76 11.39
N PRO A 603 -40.27 -10.92 12.21
CA PRO A 603 -40.59 -9.49 12.17
C PRO A 603 -39.35 -8.65 11.82
N VAL A 604 -39.46 -7.92 10.72
CA VAL A 604 -38.65 -6.71 10.50
C VAL A 604 -39.04 -5.69 11.56
N ASP A 605 -38.11 -5.32 12.45
CA ASP A 605 -38.27 -4.08 13.23
C ASP A 605 -36.93 -3.38 13.49
N ALA A 606 -36.96 -2.05 13.48
CA ALA A 606 -35.77 -1.21 13.47
C ALA A 606 -35.57 -0.52 14.82
N ASN A 607 -34.56 -0.97 15.57
CA ASN A 607 -34.14 -0.32 16.82
C ASN A 607 -32.63 -0.01 16.80
N VAL A 608 -32.25 0.97 15.97
CA VAL A 608 -30.95 1.65 16.07
C VAL A 608 -31.00 2.59 17.27
N ILE A 609 -30.41 2.17 18.39
CA ILE A 609 -30.25 3.05 19.56
C ILE A 609 -29.08 4.01 19.28
N ASP A 610 -29.40 5.20 18.78
CA ASP A 610 -28.46 6.31 18.65
C ASP A 610 -28.03 6.81 20.04
N ILE A 611 -26.73 6.73 20.34
CA ILE A 611 -26.15 7.32 21.56
C ILE A 611 -25.50 8.66 21.21
N GLN A 612 -26.37 9.65 20.97
CA GLN A 612 -26.03 11.05 21.17
C GLN A 612 -25.50 11.25 22.59
N LYS A 613 -24.26 11.72 22.75
CA LYS A 613 -23.81 12.23 24.05
C LYS A 613 -22.84 13.41 23.95
N THR A 614 -23.42 14.58 23.66
CA THR A 614 -22.81 15.86 24.03
C THR A 614 -22.66 15.93 25.55
N VAL A 615 -21.45 16.22 26.03
CA VAL A 615 -21.20 16.77 27.37
C VAL A 615 -20.32 18.01 27.20
N ILE A 616 -20.72 19.09 27.87
CA ILE A 616 -20.06 20.40 27.83
C ILE A 616 -19.68 20.78 29.28
N ASP A 617 -18.64 21.61 29.39
CA ASP A 617 -18.11 22.28 30.58
C ASP A 617 -17.49 21.45 31.71
N ASN A 618 -16.24 21.82 32.02
CA ASN A 618 -15.78 22.03 33.40
C ASN A 618 -14.89 23.31 33.39
N PRO A 619 -15.05 24.30 34.29
CA PRO A 619 -14.68 25.68 33.98
C PRO A 619 -13.39 26.19 34.63
N TYR A 620 -12.74 27.17 33.98
CA TYR A 620 -11.93 28.19 34.66
C TYR A 620 -12.13 29.58 34.03
N LEU A 621 -12.56 30.53 34.86
CA LEU A 621 -12.83 31.95 34.59
C LEU A 621 -12.65 32.73 35.91
N PRO A 622 -12.53 34.07 35.90
CA PRO A 622 -11.97 34.97 34.88
C PRO A 622 -10.96 35.98 35.49
N LEU A 623 -10.43 36.91 34.70
CA LEU A 623 -10.24 38.32 35.15
C LEU A 623 -10.07 39.30 33.98
N THR A 624 -11.20 39.89 33.57
CA THR A 624 -11.39 41.25 33.00
C THR A 624 -10.30 41.93 32.14
N GLY A 625 -10.64 42.19 30.88
CA GLY A 625 -10.05 43.24 30.04
C GLY A 625 -11.02 43.59 28.90
N LEU A 626 -11.38 44.87 28.70
CA LEU A 626 -12.55 45.29 27.92
C LEU A 626 -12.19 46.18 26.72
N ILE A 627 -13.12 46.32 25.76
CA ILE A 627 -13.24 47.37 24.71
C ILE A 627 -12.31 47.23 23.47
N LEU A 628 -12.70 47.56 22.23
CA LEU A 628 -13.98 47.55 21.48
C LEU A 628 -13.70 47.95 19.99
N VAL A 629 -14.47 47.44 19.01
CA VAL A 629 -14.50 47.85 17.57
C VAL A 629 -13.21 47.58 16.75
N GLY A 630 -13.21 47.21 15.46
CA GLY A 630 -14.30 46.75 14.57
C GLY A 630 -14.19 47.26 13.11
N VAL A 631 -14.60 46.41 12.15
CA VAL A 631 -15.12 46.77 10.79
C VAL A 631 -14.12 47.29 9.72
N LEU A 632 -13.90 46.48 8.66
CA LEU A 632 -13.69 46.81 7.21
C LEU A 632 -12.57 47.81 6.79
N MET A 633 -12.02 47.84 5.56
CA MET A 633 -11.86 46.91 4.41
C MET A 633 -10.92 47.59 3.36
N ILE A 634 -10.44 46.82 2.37
CA ILE A 634 -10.21 47.26 0.96
C ILE A 634 -9.06 48.26 0.63
N ILE A 635 -8.12 47.73 -0.19
CA ILE A 635 -7.35 48.35 -1.30
C ILE A 635 -6.46 49.60 -1.03
N GLY A 636 -5.16 49.44 -1.36
CA GLY A 636 -4.57 50.33 -2.37
C GLY A 636 -3.26 51.08 -2.07
N GLY A 637 -2.13 50.50 -2.52
CA GLY A 637 -1.11 51.27 -3.27
C GLY A 637 -0.06 52.12 -2.53
N PHE A 638 1.21 51.84 -2.89
CA PHE A 638 2.27 52.83 -3.18
C PHE A 638 2.75 53.86 -2.11
N LEU A 639 3.97 53.56 -1.62
CA LEU A 639 5.13 54.46 -1.52
C LEU A 639 5.29 55.48 -0.36
N LEU A 640 6.56 55.86 -0.17
CA LEU A 640 7.15 56.99 0.60
C LEU A 640 7.04 57.02 2.15
N LYS A 641 7.99 56.32 2.77
CA LYS A 641 9.17 56.88 3.50
C LYS A 641 9.08 58.32 4.06
N ARG A 642 9.56 58.46 5.32
CA ARG A 642 9.71 59.63 6.23
C ARG A 642 8.62 59.67 7.31
N THR A 643 8.93 59.93 8.59
CA THR A 643 10.25 60.16 9.24
C THR A 643 10.61 59.04 10.19
#